data_AF-A0A7H8QRR9-F1
#
_entry.id   AF-A0A7H8QRR9-F1
#
_cell.length_a   1.000
_cell.length_b   1.000
_cell.length_c   1.000
_cell.angle_alpha   90.00
_cell.angle_beta   90.00
_cell.angle_gamma   90.00
#
_symmetry.space_group_name_H-M   'P 1'
#
loop_
_entity.id
_entity.type
_entity.pdbx_description
1 polymer ?
#
loop_
_entity_poly.entity_id
_entity_poly.type
_entity_poly.pdbx_seq_one_letter_code
_entity_poly.pdbx_strand_id
1 'polypeptide(L)'
;MADDLSLSTTFIPSLYKPAALLPIARHRESLLYTIETFPVTIVVGQTGSGKTTQLPQYLDQAGWTSDGKIIGVTQPRRVAATTVARRVADEMRCQLGEDVGYSIRFEDVTSAATRVKFLTDGLLLREALVDPLLSRYSVIMVDEAHERSLSTDILLGILKKIRKKRPELRLIISSATLQAEEFLRFFADDETPSAEEAKEPGSDIGRIISLEGRMYPVDILYLDTPAEDYAERSIKTVFDIHSQEDDGDILIFLTGRDEIEKAIQMISERAAMLNPKAKRLLPLPLYAGLSTEQQMYVFEPAPENMRKVIVSTNIAEASVTIDGIVYVIDCGFAKIRAYNPTTGVETLTATPISKASATQRAGRAGRTKPGKCFRLYTQQSYEALPQVTIPEIQRSNLAPVVMQLKALGIDNVIRFDFLSPPPAELVIRALELLFSLGAVDDYAKLTKPLGFRMAELGVEPMMAKVLLSAPSFHCLSEILSIAAMVSLQGAVWVQHDGDRGEAESAKRKFAVEEGDHMTYLNVYQAFVTKGKKESKWCRDNLLNFKSLSRAVSIRSQLKRYLERFGMQVDESLSKPHSQADTNKPEQIRRCLTTGYFAHVAKMQPDGTFKTVSGGLTLHAHPSSLMFNRKADWVVFHEILETGDKVFIRDITKIEKSWLLEYAPDQAFVLLLLLLLFVIFLLFFSSQAWSLFDSFAIALAKTMSGHHHHDHGAGGGGHCHDEGHDHSNDITPALQSLLYSQIQFDTVNTLNESVPRAGAAILQKTWAERLNDHPELESDADEQLLMYIPFAGQVKLHALLIYTAPTPAAPKNLKLFKNRDDLDFSTASELTPTQKIEVPQPVPGTDVFEIPLNRALWNTTTSITLFVEDNWDDEEITKVGYIGFKGQFMALNREPVNVMYEAAANPNDHVAIPGVQGMGGRIMPGQ
;
A
#
# COMPACT_ATOMS: atom_id res chain seq x y z
N MET A 1 -0.72 50.76 20.91
CA MET A 1 -1.85 50.10 21.58
C MET A 1 -2.60 49.28 20.55
N ALA A 2 -2.00 48.16 20.13
CA ALA A 2 -2.58 47.21 19.19
C ALA A 2 -2.05 45.82 19.57
N ASP A 3 -2.33 45.44 20.81
CA ASP A 3 -2.44 44.05 21.27
C ASP A 3 -3.95 43.76 21.38
N ASP A 4 -4.34 42.49 21.33
CA ASP A 4 -5.71 41.93 21.36
C ASP A 4 -6.41 41.64 20.03
N LEU A 5 -5.76 40.84 19.17
CA LEU A 5 -6.46 39.90 18.30
C LEU A 5 -5.70 38.57 18.28
N SER A 6 -5.46 38.01 19.47
CA SER A 6 -5.28 36.57 19.61
C SER A 6 -6.62 35.94 19.20
N LEU A 7 -6.63 35.27 18.05
CA LEU A 7 -7.75 34.41 17.66
C LEU A 7 -7.80 33.26 18.67
N SER A 8 -8.52 33.51 19.77
CA SER A 8 -9.00 32.50 20.69
C SER A 8 -9.79 31.50 19.86
N THR A 9 -9.14 30.38 19.52
CA THR A 9 -9.84 29.17 19.12
C THR A 9 -10.62 28.76 20.35
N THR A 10 -11.93 29.01 20.30
CA THR A 10 -12.86 29.00 21.42
C THR A 10 -12.68 27.73 22.24
N PHE A 11 -12.29 27.89 23.50
CA PHE A 11 -12.38 26.83 24.50
C PHE A 11 -13.84 26.37 24.57
N ILE A 12 -14.14 25.12 24.21
CA ILE A 12 -15.48 24.54 24.29
C ILE A 12 -15.54 23.64 25.53
N PRO A 13 -16.13 24.08 26.66
CA PRO A 13 -16.17 23.32 27.91
C PRO A 13 -16.90 21.98 27.77
N SER A 14 -17.87 21.86 26.85
CA SER A 14 -18.65 20.63 26.63
C SER A 14 -17.82 19.46 26.08
N LEU A 15 -16.62 19.71 25.52
CA LEU A 15 -15.69 18.67 25.06
C LEU A 15 -14.81 18.09 26.19
N TYR A 16 -14.87 18.65 27.40
CA TYR A 16 -14.03 18.24 28.52
C TYR A 16 -14.77 17.27 29.46
N LYS A 17 -14.60 15.95 29.25
CA LYS A 17 -14.79 14.99 30.36
C LYS A 17 -13.60 15.09 31.31
N PRO A 18 -13.81 15.31 32.63
CA PRO A 18 -12.74 15.28 33.62
C PRO A 18 -11.92 13.97 33.53
N ALA A 19 -10.60 14.09 33.60
CA ALA A 19 -9.66 12.97 33.53
C ALA A 19 -10.03 11.80 34.46
N ALA A 20 -10.50 12.11 35.68
CA ALA A 20 -10.92 11.13 36.68
C ALA A 20 -12.15 10.28 36.28
N LEU A 21 -12.95 10.73 35.31
CA LEU A 21 -14.14 10.02 34.83
C LEU A 21 -13.85 9.14 33.61
N LEU A 22 -12.66 9.20 33.05
CA LEU A 22 -12.26 8.38 31.91
C LEU A 22 -12.02 6.93 32.36
N PRO A 23 -12.40 5.91 31.54
CA PRO A 23 -12.19 4.50 31.87
C PRO A 23 -10.76 4.16 32.30
N ILE A 24 -9.76 4.75 31.65
CA ILE A 24 -8.34 4.48 31.93
C ILE A 24 -7.92 4.84 33.36
N ALA A 25 -8.61 5.77 34.03
CA ALA A 25 -8.24 6.24 35.36
C ALA A 25 -8.25 5.10 36.41
N ARG A 26 -9.16 4.13 36.26
CA ARG A 26 -9.26 2.95 37.15
C ARG A 26 -8.11 1.97 36.99
N HIS A 27 -7.43 2.01 35.85
CA HIS A 27 -6.36 1.09 35.49
C HIS A 27 -4.98 1.70 35.67
N ARG A 28 -4.87 2.93 36.22
CA ARG A 28 -3.60 3.67 36.35
C ARG A 28 -2.48 2.83 36.98
N GLU A 29 -2.72 2.26 38.15
CA GLU A 29 -1.71 1.48 38.89
C GLU A 29 -1.33 0.20 38.13
N SER A 30 -2.33 -0.52 37.61
CA SER A 30 -2.11 -1.74 36.81
C SER A 30 -1.31 -1.46 35.53
N LEU A 31 -1.58 -0.34 34.84
CA LEU A 31 -0.84 0.09 33.66
C LEU A 31 0.61 0.40 34.00
N LEU A 32 0.86 1.20 35.04
CA LEU A 32 2.22 1.55 35.46
C LEU A 32 3.02 0.32 35.88
N TYR A 33 2.43 -0.55 36.71
CA TYR A 33 3.05 -1.82 37.10
C TYR A 33 3.43 -2.67 35.88
N THR A 34 2.52 -2.78 34.91
CA THR A 34 2.74 -3.61 33.72
C THR A 34 3.82 -3.03 32.81
N ILE A 35 3.84 -1.71 32.61
CA ILE A 35 4.86 -1.05 31.79
C ILE A 35 6.24 -1.09 32.45
N GLU A 36 6.29 -1.04 33.79
CA GLU A 36 7.53 -1.21 34.53
C GLU A 36 8.04 -2.66 34.45
N THR A 37 7.14 -3.63 34.55
CA THR A 37 7.46 -5.07 34.56
C THR A 37 7.81 -5.62 33.18
N PHE A 38 7.03 -5.27 32.15
CA PHE A 38 7.10 -5.87 30.82
C PHE A 38 7.66 -4.88 29.78
N PRO A 39 8.63 -5.29 28.94
CA PRO A 39 9.15 -4.44 27.87
C PRO A 39 8.10 -3.96 26.87
N VAL A 40 7.10 -4.80 26.57
CA VAL A 40 6.02 -4.49 25.62
C VAL A 40 4.66 -4.59 26.31
N THR A 41 3.88 -3.50 26.31
CA THR A 41 2.51 -3.50 26.82
C THR A 41 1.54 -3.20 25.68
N ILE A 42 0.58 -4.10 25.44
CA ILE A 42 -0.49 -3.89 24.48
C ILE A 42 -1.71 -3.34 25.23
N VAL A 43 -2.11 -2.10 24.95
CA VAL A 43 -3.25 -1.45 25.60
C VAL A 43 -4.43 -1.47 24.65
N VAL A 44 -5.43 -2.29 24.97
CA VAL A 44 -6.67 -2.41 24.23
C VAL A 44 -7.72 -1.54 24.87
N GLY A 45 -8.36 -0.68 24.10
CA GLY A 45 -9.49 0.09 24.59
C GLY A 45 -10.11 0.93 23.50
N GLN A 46 -11.40 1.22 23.62
CA GLN A 46 -12.11 2.00 22.62
C GLN A 46 -11.63 3.44 22.55
N THR A 47 -11.94 4.16 21.48
CA THR A 47 -11.68 5.60 21.42
C THR A 47 -12.45 6.33 22.52
N GLY A 48 -11.84 7.34 23.13
CA GLY A 48 -12.44 8.08 24.24
C GLY A 48 -12.25 7.43 25.61
N SER A 49 -11.57 6.28 25.70
CA SER A 49 -11.22 5.69 27.00
C SER A 49 -10.10 6.43 27.75
N GLY A 50 -9.37 7.32 27.05
CA GLY A 50 -8.28 8.13 27.61
C GLY A 50 -6.87 7.62 27.35
N LYS A 51 -6.67 6.59 26.50
CA LYS A 51 -5.34 6.01 26.18
C LYS A 51 -4.30 7.07 25.84
N THR A 52 -4.57 7.83 24.78
CA THR A 52 -3.63 8.79 24.22
C THR A 52 -3.39 10.02 25.08
N THR A 53 -4.41 10.45 25.84
CA THR A 53 -4.33 11.68 26.64
C THR A 53 -3.73 11.41 28.01
N GLN A 54 -4.14 10.34 28.70
CA GLN A 54 -3.80 10.12 30.11
C GLN A 54 -2.53 9.30 30.32
N LEU A 55 -2.29 8.28 29.48
CA LEU A 55 -1.16 7.37 29.70
C LEU A 55 0.21 8.07 29.66
N PRO A 56 0.48 9.01 28.73
CA PRO A 56 1.74 9.76 28.75
C PRO A 56 1.92 10.61 30.01
N GLN A 57 0.83 11.17 30.55
CA GLN A 57 0.85 11.94 31.79
C GLN A 57 1.14 11.05 33.00
N TYR A 58 0.58 9.83 33.04
CA TYR A 58 0.87 8.87 34.11
C TYR A 58 2.33 8.46 34.13
N LEU A 59 2.93 8.24 32.95
CA LEU A 59 4.33 7.88 32.81
C LEU A 59 5.26 9.03 33.23
N ASP A 60 4.96 10.25 32.79
CA ASP A 60 5.72 11.44 33.18
C ASP A 60 5.68 11.64 34.72
N GLN A 61 4.50 11.52 35.33
CA GLN A 61 4.33 11.60 36.78
C GLN A 61 5.01 10.45 37.55
N ALA A 62 5.14 9.28 36.92
CA ALA A 62 5.86 8.13 37.48
C ALA A 62 7.38 8.24 37.30
N GLY A 63 7.89 9.32 36.69
CA GLY A 63 9.31 9.63 36.61
C GLY A 63 10.03 9.08 35.39
N TRP A 64 9.31 8.61 34.36
CA TRP A 64 9.91 8.10 33.11
C TRP A 64 10.66 9.17 32.28
N THR A 65 10.59 10.43 32.69
CA THR A 65 11.27 11.58 32.06
C THR A 65 12.34 12.20 32.96
N SER A 66 12.60 11.61 34.14
CA SER A 66 13.48 12.20 35.17
C SER A 66 14.96 12.21 34.80
N ASP A 67 15.41 11.32 33.92
CA ASP A 67 16.80 11.22 33.43
C ASP A 67 17.06 12.12 32.21
N GLY A 68 16.13 13.02 31.88
CA GLY A 68 16.20 13.89 30.72
C GLY A 68 15.75 13.24 29.40
N LYS A 69 15.30 11.97 29.44
CA LYS A 69 14.62 11.33 28.30
C LYS A 69 13.17 11.80 28.18
N ILE A 70 12.59 11.52 27.02
CA ILE A 70 11.23 11.94 26.68
C ILE A 70 10.33 10.74 26.38
N ILE A 71 9.03 10.95 26.54
CA ILE A 71 7.99 10.01 26.12
C ILE A 71 7.54 10.39 24.70
N GLY A 72 7.65 9.45 23.76
CA GLY A 72 7.19 9.62 22.39
C GLY A 72 5.84 8.96 22.18
N VAL A 73 4.85 9.71 21.69
CA VAL A 73 3.52 9.18 21.36
C VAL A 73 3.26 9.37 19.88
N THR A 74 3.25 8.27 19.12
CA THR A 74 3.02 8.34 17.68
C THR A 74 1.54 8.34 17.35
N GLN A 75 1.20 9.02 16.27
CA GLN A 75 -0.15 9.11 15.71
C GLN A 75 -0.07 8.93 14.19
N PRO A 76 -0.94 8.11 13.57
CA PRO A 76 -0.97 7.97 12.12
C PRO A 76 -1.39 9.28 11.43
N ARG A 77 -2.19 10.13 12.11
CA ARG A 77 -2.77 11.35 11.56
C ARG A 77 -2.16 12.62 12.15
N ARG A 78 -1.78 13.55 11.27
CA ARG A 78 -1.23 14.87 11.65
C ARG A 78 -2.16 15.67 12.56
N VAL A 79 -3.46 15.69 12.25
CA VAL A 79 -4.45 16.44 13.04
C VAL A 79 -4.57 15.85 14.44
N ALA A 80 -4.54 14.52 14.59
CA ALA A 80 -4.58 13.88 15.90
C ALA A 80 -3.34 14.24 16.74
N ALA A 81 -2.14 14.19 16.15
CA ALA A 81 -0.91 14.59 16.85
C ALA A 81 -0.99 16.03 17.41
N THR A 82 -1.47 16.99 16.61
CA THR A 82 -1.52 18.41 17.03
C THR A 82 -2.63 18.71 18.03
N THR A 83 -3.82 18.12 17.85
CA THR A 83 -4.96 18.37 18.74
C THR A 83 -4.78 17.70 20.09
N VAL A 84 -4.26 16.47 20.11
CA VAL A 84 -3.98 15.75 21.36
C VAL A 84 -2.84 16.42 22.12
N ALA A 85 -1.76 16.86 21.46
CA ALA A 85 -0.68 17.58 22.13
C ALA A 85 -1.18 18.86 22.81
N ARG A 86 -2.00 19.66 22.11
CA ARG A 86 -2.61 20.86 22.70
C ARG A 86 -3.49 20.50 23.90
N ARG A 87 -4.33 19.47 23.76
CA ARG A 87 -5.20 19.00 24.85
C ARG A 87 -4.40 18.56 26.08
N VAL A 88 -3.31 17.82 25.90
CA VAL A 88 -2.47 17.36 27.01
C VAL A 88 -1.70 18.53 27.63
N ALA A 89 -1.25 19.50 26.84
CA ALA A 89 -0.66 20.73 27.35
C ALA A 89 -1.64 21.51 28.24
N ASP A 90 -2.91 21.64 27.80
CA ASP A 90 -3.98 22.28 28.59
C ASP A 90 -4.25 21.53 29.91
N GLU A 91 -4.31 20.19 29.87
CA GLU A 91 -4.52 19.35 31.07
C GLU A 91 -3.34 19.43 32.06
N MET A 92 -2.11 19.48 31.55
CA MET A 92 -0.89 19.64 32.35
C MET A 92 -0.63 21.09 32.77
N ARG A 93 -1.43 22.05 32.28
CA ARG A 93 -1.30 23.49 32.53
C ARG A 93 0.07 24.04 32.10
N CYS A 94 0.59 23.58 30.97
CA CYS A 94 1.82 24.08 30.37
C CYS A 94 1.55 24.74 29.01
N GLN A 95 2.49 25.56 28.54
CA GLN A 95 2.39 26.09 27.18
C GLN A 95 2.80 25.02 26.16
N LEU A 96 2.04 24.90 25.07
CA LEU A 96 2.39 23.99 23.98
C LEU A 96 3.75 24.38 23.37
N GLY A 97 4.68 23.42 23.31
CA GLY A 97 6.07 23.60 22.92
C GLY A 97 7.06 23.63 24.08
N GLU A 98 6.59 23.75 25.33
CA GLU A 98 7.39 23.57 26.54
C GLU A 98 7.39 22.09 26.95
N ASP A 99 6.83 21.73 28.11
CA ASP A 99 6.77 20.36 28.64
C ASP A 99 6.07 19.36 27.70
N VAL A 100 5.04 19.83 26.99
CA VAL A 100 4.30 19.06 25.99
C VAL A 100 4.49 19.71 24.64
N GLY A 101 4.90 18.92 23.65
CA GLY A 101 5.13 19.41 22.29
C GLY A 101 4.65 18.42 21.23
N TYR A 102 4.65 18.86 19.98
CA TYR A 102 4.42 17.96 18.85
C TYR A 102 5.39 18.18 17.72
N SER A 103 5.58 17.14 16.91
CA SER A 103 6.40 17.21 15.72
C SER A 103 5.78 16.41 14.59
N ILE A 104 5.51 17.06 13.47
CA ILE A 104 4.94 16.46 12.27
C ILE A 104 5.75 16.88 11.04
N ARG A 105 5.52 16.25 9.89
CA ARG A 105 6.26 16.60 8.68
C ARG A 105 6.12 18.10 8.35
N PHE A 106 7.25 18.80 8.30
CA PHE A 106 7.39 20.23 8.03
C PHE A 106 6.93 21.19 9.12
N GLU A 107 6.70 20.71 10.35
CA GLU A 107 6.27 21.54 11.48
C GLU A 107 6.69 20.90 12.80
N ASP A 108 7.51 21.60 13.58
CA ASP A 108 8.07 21.12 14.85
C ASP A 108 7.83 22.18 15.93
N VAL A 109 7.03 21.82 16.94
CA VAL A 109 6.67 22.65 18.10
C VAL A 109 7.13 21.90 19.34
N THR A 110 8.45 21.85 19.50
CA THR A 110 9.14 21.24 20.63
C THR A 110 10.29 22.13 21.08
N SER A 111 10.75 21.94 22.32
CA SER A 111 11.90 22.64 22.90
C SER A 111 12.76 21.66 23.70
N ALA A 112 13.89 22.15 24.24
CA ALA A 112 14.73 21.35 25.14
C ALA A 112 14.01 20.96 26.44
N ALA A 113 12.91 21.63 26.80
CA ALA A 113 12.09 21.32 27.97
C ALA A 113 11.03 20.24 27.71
N THR A 114 10.78 19.87 26.45
CA THR A 114 9.71 18.92 26.10
C THR A 114 9.96 17.55 26.68
N ARG A 115 9.06 17.09 27.54
CA ARG A 115 9.08 15.77 28.18
C ARG A 115 8.12 14.78 27.51
N VAL A 116 6.97 15.27 27.02
CA VAL A 116 5.99 14.48 26.28
C VAL A 116 5.87 15.01 24.86
N LYS A 117 6.22 14.18 23.88
CA LYS A 117 6.25 14.55 22.46
C LYS A 117 5.27 13.71 21.66
N PHE A 118 4.28 14.36 21.08
CA PHE A 118 3.38 13.75 20.11
C PHE A 118 3.96 13.89 18.70
N LEU A 119 3.99 12.83 17.92
CA LEU A 119 4.54 12.91 16.56
C LEU A 119 3.86 11.96 15.59
N THR A 120 4.02 12.21 14.30
CA THR A 120 3.58 11.22 13.30
C THR A 120 4.52 10.03 13.24
N ASP A 121 4.01 8.83 12.97
CA ASP A 121 4.79 7.59 12.84
C ASP A 121 5.99 7.76 11.91
N GLY A 122 5.75 8.33 10.71
CA GLY A 122 6.80 8.59 9.72
C GLY A 122 7.87 9.59 10.17
N LEU A 123 7.57 10.46 11.14
CA LEU A 123 8.57 11.35 11.71
C LEU A 123 9.46 10.63 12.72
N LEU A 124 8.92 9.74 13.55
CA LEU A 124 9.72 8.92 14.44
C LEU A 124 10.67 8.00 13.64
N LEU A 125 10.18 7.42 12.53
CA LEU A 125 11.02 6.68 11.57
C LEU A 125 12.14 7.55 10.97
N ARG A 126 11.89 8.84 10.76
CA ARG A 126 12.91 9.76 10.25
C ARG A 126 13.94 10.12 11.33
N GLU A 127 13.52 10.23 12.58
CA GLU A 127 14.46 10.38 13.70
C GLU A 127 15.36 9.16 13.84
N ALA A 128 14.84 7.96 13.59
CA ALA A 128 15.63 6.73 13.57
C ALA A 128 16.74 6.74 12.50
N LEU A 129 16.62 7.52 11.41
CA LEU A 129 17.71 7.68 10.43
C LEU A 129 18.90 8.44 10.99
N VAL A 130 18.67 9.31 11.99
CA VAL A 130 19.71 10.13 12.62
C VAL A 130 20.19 9.49 13.93
N ASP A 131 19.27 8.95 14.71
CA ASP A 131 19.50 8.22 15.95
C ASP A 131 18.85 6.82 15.85
N PRO A 132 19.56 5.82 15.30
CA PRO A 132 19.03 4.47 15.06
C PRO A 132 18.56 3.73 16.32
N LEU A 133 18.98 4.17 17.50
CA LEU A 133 18.59 3.60 18.78
C LEU A 133 17.49 4.40 19.48
N LEU A 134 17.05 5.52 18.88
CA LEU A 134 16.08 6.44 19.45
C LEU A 134 16.42 6.79 20.92
N SER A 135 17.72 7.00 21.18
CA SER A 135 18.34 7.13 22.51
C SER A 135 17.67 8.17 23.43
N ARG A 136 17.08 9.21 22.83
CA ARG A 136 16.34 10.27 23.54
C ARG A 136 15.05 9.81 24.21
N TYR A 137 14.51 8.66 23.81
CA TYR A 137 13.23 8.16 24.30
C TYR A 137 13.42 7.10 25.39
N SER A 138 12.64 7.22 26.46
CA SER A 138 12.49 6.20 27.53
C SER A 138 11.29 5.30 27.28
N VAL A 139 10.21 5.86 26.74
CA VAL A 139 8.98 5.15 26.37
C VAL A 139 8.53 5.60 24.99
N ILE A 140 8.15 4.64 24.16
CA ILE A 140 7.51 4.90 22.86
C ILE A 140 6.13 4.24 22.85
N MET A 141 5.09 5.06 22.70
CA MET A 141 3.72 4.63 22.50
C MET A 141 3.37 4.73 21.02
N VAL A 142 3.08 3.60 20.38
CA VAL A 142 2.51 3.53 19.04
C VAL A 142 0.99 3.46 19.18
N ASP A 143 0.32 4.59 18.93
CA ASP A 143 -1.13 4.68 19.10
C ASP A 143 -1.90 4.41 17.81
N GLU A 144 -3.18 4.05 17.96
CA GLU A 144 -4.07 3.71 16.85
C GLU A 144 -3.48 2.65 15.90
N ALA A 145 -2.72 1.68 16.44
CA ALA A 145 -1.98 0.68 15.66
C ALA A 145 -2.88 -0.21 14.78
N HIS A 146 -4.18 -0.25 15.06
CA HIS A 146 -5.18 -0.91 14.25
C HIS A 146 -5.46 -0.23 12.91
N GLU A 147 -5.04 1.03 12.69
CA GLU A 147 -5.11 1.65 11.35
C GLU A 147 -4.16 0.96 10.36
N ARG A 148 -3.14 0.23 10.85
CA ARG A 148 -2.18 -0.56 10.05
C ARG A 148 -1.63 0.24 8.86
N SER A 149 -1.24 1.49 9.15
CA SER A 149 -0.62 2.37 8.16
C SER A 149 0.76 1.87 7.78
N LEU A 150 1.22 2.25 6.59
CA LEU A 150 2.53 1.86 6.08
C LEU A 150 3.66 2.28 7.04
N SER A 151 3.59 3.50 7.61
CA SER A 151 4.60 3.96 8.57
C SER A 151 4.53 3.22 9.91
N THR A 152 3.32 2.89 10.38
CA THR A 152 3.13 2.17 11.64
C THR A 152 3.76 0.77 11.58
N ASP A 153 3.46 0.00 10.53
CA ASP A 153 3.96 -1.37 10.39
C ASP A 153 5.50 -1.42 10.31
N ILE A 154 6.10 -0.47 9.60
CA ILE A 154 7.56 -0.33 9.52
C ILE A 154 8.15 0.06 10.87
N LEU A 155 7.52 1.02 11.56
CA LEU A 155 7.96 1.44 12.89
C LEU A 155 7.93 0.28 13.89
N LEU A 156 6.90 -0.56 13.87
CA LEU A 156 6.82 -1.73 14.74
C LEU A 156 8.00 -2.70 14.53
N GLY A 157 8.35 -2.99 13.27
CA GLY A 157 9.52 -3.82 12.95
C GLY A 157 10.85 -3.19 13.38
N ILE A 158 11.00 -1.88 13.23
CA ILE A 158 12.19 -1.16 13.71
C ILE A 158 12.26 -1.19 15.24
N LEU A 159 11.15 -0.91 15.93
CA LEU A 159 11.10 -0.92 17.39
C LEU A 159 11.37 -2.30 17.97
N LYS A 160 10.90 -3.38 17.31
CA LYS A 160 11.23 -4.76 17.67
C LYS A 160 12.75 -4.99 17.66
N LYS A 161 13.46 -4.48 16.65
CA LYS A 161 14.93 -4.55 16.57
C LYS A 161 15.62 -3.65 17.59
N ILE A 162 15.16 -2.42 17.79
CA ILE A 162 15.74 -1.48 18.77
C ILE A 162 15.62 -2.05 20.18
N ARG A 163 14.47 -2.62 20.55
CA ARG A 163 14.24 -3.24 21.86
C ARG A 163 15.30 -4.30 22.19
N LYS A 164 15.71 -5.12 21.22
CA LYS A 164 16.77 -6.13 21.41
C LYS A 164 18.11 -5.49 21.80
N LYS A 165 18.37 -4.25 21.39
CA LYS A 165 19.58 -3.48 21.75
C LYS A 165 19.38 -2.56 22.96
N ARG A 166 18.12 -2.23 23.28
CA ARG A 166 17.71 -1.35 24.37
C ARG A 166 16.64 -2.03 25.24
N PRO A 167 17.04 -2.96 26.13
CA PRO A 167 16.10 -3.67 26.99
C PRO A 167 15.38 -2.76 28.00
N GLU A 168 15.93 -1.57 28.27
CA GLU A 168 15.31 -0.55 29.13
C GLU A 168 14.22 0.27 28.43
N LEU A 169 14.18 0.27 27.09
CA LEU A 169 13.14 0.96 26.34
C LEU A 169 11.80 0.24 26.54
N ARG A 170 10.77 1.00 26.93
CA ARG A 170 9.40 0.48 27.04
C ARG A 170 8.59 0.82 25.80
N LEU A 171 7.89 -0.18 25.27
CA LEU A 171 7.02 -0.05 24.11
C LEU A 171 5.56 -0.24 24.53
N ILE A 172 4.72 0.69 24.10
CA ILE A 172 3.28 0.63 24.35
C ILE A 172 2.58 0.61 23.00
N ILE A 173 1.85 -0.47 22.69
CA ILE A 173 1.07 -0.55 21.46
C ILE A 173 -0.40 -0.38 21.82
N SER A 174 -0.98 0.74 21.40
CA SER A 174 -2.36 1.08 21.72
C SER A 174 -3.27 0.79 20.53
N SER A 175 -4.32 0.00 20.78
CA SER A 175 -5.27 -0.45 19.76
C SER A 175 -6.71 -0.39 20.27
N ALA A 176 -7.66 -0.21 19.34
CA ALA A 176 -9.09 -0.27 19.63
C ALA A 176 -9.70 -1.64 19.31
N THR A 177 -8.96 -2.54 18.65
CA THR A 177 -9.47 -3.83 18.17
C THR A 177 -8.96 -5.00 19.00
N LEU A 178 -9.68 -6.13 18.90
CA LEU A 178 -9.38 -7.43 19.53
C LEU A 178 -8.14 -8.15 18.93
N GLN A 179 -7.35 -7.53 18.05
CA GLN A 179 -6.14 -8.16 17.47
C GLN A 179 -4.90 -7.98 18.36
N ALA A 180 -5.09 -7.87 19.67
CA ALA A 180 -4.02 -7.58 20.61
C ALA A 180 -2.98 -8.72 20.66
N GLU A 181 -3.44 -9.95 20.45
CA GLU A 181 -2.62 -11.14 20.42
C GLU A 181 -1.66 -11.15 19.22
N GLU A 182 -2.07 -10.61 18.06
CA GLU A 182 -1.21 -10.53 16.86
C GLU A 182 -0.01 -9.62 17.14
N PHE A 183 -0.24 -8.45 17.74
CA PHE A 183 0.83 -7.56 18.17
C PHE A 183 1.72 -8.21 19.23
N LEU A 184 1.12 -8.87 20.22
CA LEU A 184 1.89 -9.52 21.28
C LEU A 184 2.80 -10.64 20.71
N ARG A 185 2.25 -11.52 19.86
CA ARG A 185 3.00 -12.59 19.17
C ARG A 185 4.13 -12.02 18.35
N PHE A 186 3.86 -10.98 17.55
CA PHE A 186 4.87 -10.32 16.74
C PHE A 186 6.10 -9.89 17.56
N PHE A 187 5.91 -9.40 18.79
CA PHE A 187 7.02 -9.02 19.68
C PHE A 187 7.64 -10.19 20.45
N ALA A 188 6.98 -11.34 20.52
CA ALA A 188 7.39 -12.55 21.26
C ALA A 188 8.10 -13.61 20.41
N ASP A 189 7.84 -13.69 19.09
CA ASP A 189 8.25 -14.77 18.17
C ASP A 189 9.78 -15.00 17.99
N ASP A 190 10.65 -14.31 18.74
CA ASP A 190 12.11 -14.47 18.64
C ASP A 190 12.72 -15.43 19.67
N GLU A 191 11.99 -15.86 20.72
CA GLU A 191 12.61 -16.54 21.88
C GLU A 191 11.98 -17.86 22.34
N THR A 192 11.03 -18.46 21.64
CA THR A 192 10.50 -19.79 22.02
C THR A 192 11.04 -20.92 21.15
N PRO A 193 12.00 -21.74 21.63
CA PRO A 193 12.26 -23.05 21.05
C PRO A 193 11.09 -24.00 21.36
N SER A 194 10.66 -24.76 20.36
CA SER A 194 9.81 -25.96 20.44
C SER A 194 8.41 -25.83 21.07
N ALA A 195 7.41 -26.27 20.31
CA ALA A 195 5.98 -26.14 20.56
C ALA A 195 5.38 -27.09 21.62
N GLU A 196 6.13 -27.52 22.64
CA GLU A 196 5.62 -28.55 23.58
C GLU A 196 5.39 -28.11 25.04
N GLU A 197 5.83 -26.93 25.48
CA GLU A 197 5.54 -26.48 26.86
C GLU A 197 5.36 -24.96 26.98
N ALA A 198 4.18 -24.43 26.60
CA ALA A 198 3.82 -23.04 26.88
C ALA A 198 2.59 -22.94 27.79
N LYS A 199 2.83 -22.74 29.08
CA LYS A 199 1.88 -22.11 30.01
C LYS A 199 1.62 -20.69 29.54
N GLU A 200 0.34 -20.33 29.35
CA GLU A 200 -0.21 -19.02 28.94
C GLU A 200 0.55 -18.22 27.85
N PRO A 201 -0.11 -17.73 26.78
CA PRO A 201 0.56 -16.97 25.74
C PRO A 201 1.18 -15.67 26.30
N GLY A 202 2.52 -15.61 26.39
CA GLY A 202 3.30 -14.37 26.55
C GLY A 202 3.99 -14.09 27.90
N SER A 203 4.50 -15.09 28.63
CA SER A 203 4.80 -14.89 30.06
C SER A 203 5.88 -13.84 30.44
N ASP A 204 6.90 -13.53 29.64
CA ASP A 204 7.97 -12.58 30.05
C ASP A 204 8.14 -11.31 29.20
N ILE A 205 7.77 -11.34 27.91
CA ILE A 205 8.11 -10.25 26.98
C ILE A 205 7.04 -9.15 26.92
N GLY A 206 5.77 -9.50 27.11
CA GLY A 206 4.71 -8.52 27.01
C GLY A 206 3.37 -8.96 27.56
N ARG A 207 2.51 -7.97 27.83
CA ARG A 207 1.20 -8.19 28.45
C ARG A 207 0.13 -7.37 27.75
N ILE A 208 -1.05 -7.97 27.58
CA ILE A 208 -2.25 -7.28 27.11
C ILE A 208 -3.02 -6.73 28.31
N ILE A 209 -3.36 -5.44 28.28
CA ILE A 209 -4.28 -4.80 29.21
C ILE A 209 -5.50 -4.36 28.42
N SER A 210 -6.67 -4.87 28.80
CA SER A 210 -7.95 -4.40 28.27
C SER A 210 -8.56 -3.36 29.20
N LEU A 211 -8.84 -2.18 28.65
CA LEU A 211 -9.62 -1.13 29.29
C LEU A 211 -11.08 -1.38 28.97
N GLU A 212 -11.80 -2.01 29.90
CA GLU A 212 -13.23 -2.25 29.74
C GLU A 212 -13.97 -0.91 29.57
N GLY A 213 -14.49 -0.69 28.37
CA GLY A 213 -15.28 0.49 28.04
C GLY A 213 -16.68 0.41 28.64
N ARG A 214 -17.25 1.56 29.01
CA ARG A 214 -18.68 1.70 29.31
C ARG A 214 -19.48 1.92 28.02
N MET A 215 -19.46 0.96 27.09
CA MET A 215 -20.37 1.03 25.94
C MET A 215 -21.76 0.61 26.37
N TYR A 216 -22.74 1.41 26.00
CA TYR A 216 -24.13 0.99 26.04
C TYR A 216 -24.41 0.01 24.91
N PRO A 217 -25.37 -0.91 25.07
CA PRO A 217 -25.74 -1.84 24.02
C PRO A 217 -26.19 -1.10 22.75
N VAL A 218 -25.83 -1.65 21.59
CA VAL A 218 -26.22 -1.15 20.28
C VAL A 218 -26.98 -2.24 19.55
N ASP A 219 -28.23 -1.97 19.20
CA ASP A 219 -29.03 -2.89 18.39
C ASP A 219 -28.56 -2.82 16.94
N ILE A 220 -28.24 -3.97 16.35
CA ILE A 220 -27.79 -4.07 14.96
C ILE A 220 -28.96 -4.51 14.10
N LEU A 221 -29.32 -3.68 13.12
CA LEU A 221 -30.36 -3.96 12.14
C LEU A 221 -29.74 -4.14 10.76
N TYR A 222 -30.21 -5.15 10.04
CA TYR A 222 -29.80 -5.45 8.66
C TYR A 222 -30.98 -5.25 7.70
N LEU A 223 -30.69 -5.08 6.42
CA LEU A 223 -31.72 -5.20 5.39
C LEU A 223 -32.05 -6.66 5.10
N ASP A 224 -33.31 -6.94 4.76
CA ASP A 224 -33.72 -8.26 4.28
C ASP A 224 -33.18 -8.54 2.86
N THR A 225 -33.14 -7.49 2.03
CA THR A 225 -32.59 -7.53 0.66
C THR A 225 -31.49 -6.49 0.47
N PRO A 226 -30.48 -6.75 -0.38
CA PRO A 226 -29.45 -5.75 -0.68
C PRO A 226 -30.05 -4.45 -1.21
N ALA A 227 -29.50 -3.31 -0.79
CA ALA A 227 -29.89 -2.01 -1.34
C ALA A 227 -29.25 -1.82 -2.73
N GLU A 228 -30.06 -1.48 -3.75
CA GLU A 228 -29.55 -1.14 -5.09
C GLU A 228 -28.76 0.18 -5.08
N ASP A 229 -29.31 1.22 -4.42
CA ASP A 229 -28.63 2.49 -4.15
C ASP A 229 -28.58 2.71 -2.64
N TYR A 230 -27.40 2.47 -2.04
CA TYR A 230 -27.20 2.68 -0.61
C TYR A 230 -27.24 4.16 -0.21
N ALA A 231 -26.95 5.10 -1.11
CA ALA A 231 -26.96 6.53 -0.82
C ALA A 231 -28.42 7.03 -0.71
N GLU A 232 -29.29 6.65 -1.66
CA GLU A 232 -30.72 6.92 -1.57
C GLU A 232 -31.34 6.22 -0.35
N ARG A 233 -30.98 4.95 -0.13
CA ARG A 233 -31.45 4.18 1.04
C ARG A 233 -31.03 4.85 2.35
N SER A 234 -29.81 5.38 2.44
CA SER A 234 -29.33 6.12 3.62
C SER A 234 -30.25 7.30 3.96
N ILE A 235 -30.62 8.08 2.94
CA ILE A 235 -31.48 9.26 3.11
C ILE A 235 -32.87 8.83 3.58
N LYS A 236 -33.45 7.77 2.98
CA LYS A 236 -34.73 7.22 3.44
C LYS A 236 -34.66 6.81 4.91
N THR A 237 -33.60 6.10 5.30
CA THR A 237 -33.38 5.67 6.69
C THR A 237 -33.23 6.86 7.66
N VAL A 238 -32.63 7.98 7.25
CA VAL A 238 -32.62 9.22 8.07
C VAL A 238 -34.03 9.68 8.41
N PHE A 239 -34.93 9.72 7.44
CA PHE A 239 -36.31 10.16 7.66
C PHE A 239 -37.14 9.14 8.44
N ASP A 240 -36.88 7.85 8.25
CA ASP A 240 -37.50 6.78 9.05
C ASP A 240 -37.11 6.95 10.53
N ILE A 241 -35.81 7.09 10.82
CA ILE A 241 -35.29 7.36 12.18
C ILE A 241 -35.84 8.68 12.72
N HIS A 242 -35.89 9.73 11.92
CA HIS A 242 -36.37 11.03 12.37
C HIS A 242 -37.86 11.01 12.76
N SER A 243 -38.65 10.16 12.11
CA SER A 243 -40.10 10.08 12.33
C SER A 243 -40.49 9.05 13.40
N GLN A 244 -39.73 7.97 13.55
CA GLN A 244 -40.13 6.80 14.36
C GLN A 244 -39.29 6.63 15.63
N GLU A 245 -38.07 7.18 15.68
CA GLU A 245 -37.13 6.95 16.77
C GLU A 245 -37.00 8.18 17.69
N ASP A 246 -36.74 7.92 18.97
CA ASP A 246 -36.55 8.91 20.02
C ASP A 246 -35.35 9.84 19.77
N ASP A 247 -35.18 10.83 20.64
CA ASP A 247 -34.09 11.81 20.54
C ASP A 247 -32.69 11.19 20.50
N GLY A 248 -31.88 11.68 19.57
CA GLY A 248 -30.49 11.26 19.35
C GLY A 248 -30.02 11.69 17.97
N ASP A 249 -28.74 12.03 17.85
CA ASP A 249 -28.15 12.45 16.57
C ASP A 249 -27.80 11.24 15.69
N ILE A 250 -27.78 11.49 14.38
CA ILE A 250 -27.58 10.47 13.35
C ILE A 250 -26.19 10.65 12.74
N LEU A 251 -25.43 9.56 12.63
CA LEU A 251 -24.16 9.48 11.89
C LEU A 251 -24.29 8.53 10.71
N ILE A 252 -24.03 9.02 9.50
CA ILE A 252 -24.08 8.25 8.26
C ILE A 252 -22.66 8.05 7.75
N PHE A 253 -22.30 6.82 7.38
CA PHE A 253 -21.07 6.53 6.66
C PHE A 253 -21.35 6.44 5.15
N LEU A 254 -20.71 7.31 4.37
CA LEU A 254 -20.68 7.29 2.89
C LEU A 254 -19.23 7.34 2.39
N THR A 255 -19.01 7.11 1.09
CA THR A 255 -17.65 6.78 0.63
C THR A 255 -16.80 8.00 0.23
N GLY A 256 -17.41 9.14 -0.10
CA GLY A 256 -16.66 10.32 -0.55
C GLY A 256 -17.46 11.62 -0.61
N ARG A 257 -16.77 12.70 -0.98
CA ARG A 257 -17.29 14.08 -1.02
C ARG A 257 -18.59 14.20 -1.82
N ASP A 258 -18.59 13.75 -3.07
CA ASP A 258 -19.72 13.96 -3.99
C ASP A 258 -21.01 13.29 -3.48
N GLU A 259 -20.89 12.07 -2.93
CA GLU A 259 -22.01 11.36 -2.30
C GLU A 259 -22.50 12.10 -1.05
N ILE A 260 -21.58 12.61 -0.22
CA ILE A 260 -21.90 13.34 1.00
C ILE A 260 -22.65 14.63 0.69
N GLU A 261 -22.16 15.43 -0.25
CA GLU A 261 -22.78 16.70 -0.62
C GLU A 261 -24.17 16.49 -1.24
N LYS A 262 -24.28 15.50 -2.13
CA LYS A 262 -25.58 15.11 -2.70
C LYS A 262 -26.57 14.65 -1.62
N ALA A 263 -26.12 13.86 -0.65
CA ALA A 263 -26.95 13.42 0.46
C ALA A 263 -27.40 14.59 1.35
N ILE A 264 -26.52 15.53 1.67
CA ILE A 264 -26.85 16.73 2.45
C ILE A 264 -27.89 17.58 1.73
N GLN A 265 -27.72 17.79 0.42
CA GLN A 265 -28.68 18.53 -0.39
C GLN A 265 -30.05 17.85 -0.34
N MET A 266 -30.12 16.55 -0.64
CA MET A 266 -31.38 15.79 -0.64
C MET A 266 -32.05 15.74 0.74
N ILE A 267 -31.26 15.61 1.82
CA ILE A 267 -31.77 15.68 3.20
C ILE A 267 -32.35 17.08 3.46
N SER A 268 -31.66 18.15 3.06
CA SER A 268 -32.11 19.53 3.28
C SER A 268 -33.41 19.83 2.52
N GLU A 269 -33.48 19.44 1.25
CA GLU A 269 -34.67 19.64 0.40
C GLU A 269 -35.89 18.91 0.96
N ARG A 270 -35.72 17.64 1.36
CA ARG A 270 -36.81 16.86 1.93
C ARG A 270 -37.16 17.29 3.36
N ALA A 271 -36.20 17.76 4.15
CA ALA A 271 -36.44 18.31 5.48
C ALA A 271 -37.28 19.60 5.43
N ALA A 272 -37.15 20.39 4.37
CA ALA A 272 -37.97 21.59 4.16
C ALA A 272 -39.46 21.27 3.94
N MET A 273 -39.80 20.05 3.55
CA MET A 273 -41.18 19.59 3.35
C MET A 273 -41.83 19.03 4.63
N LEU A 274 -41.06 18.91 5.73
CA LEU A 274 -41.58 18.43 7.00
C LEU A 274 -42.53 19.46 7.63
N ASN A 275 -43.44 18.97 8.49
CA ASN A 275 -44.37 19.84 9.20
C ASN A 275 -43.59 20.91 10.02
N PRO A 276 -43.95 22.21 9.94
CA PRO A 276 -43.26 23.28 10.66
C PRO A 276 -43.15 23.09 12.19
N LYS A 277 -44.02 22.25 12.79
CA LYS A 277 -44.00 21.92 14.22
C LYS A 277 -43.07 20.74 14.57
N ALA A 278 -42.59 20.00 13.58
CA ALA A 278 -41.65 18.90 13.81
C ALA A 278 -40.26 19.42 14.19
N LYS A 279 -39.48 18.57 14.86
CA LYS A 279 -38.06 18.82 15.14
C LYS A 279 -37.32 19.00 13.83
N ARG A 280 -36.42 19.99 13.71
CA ARG A 280 -35.71 20.24 12.44
C ARG A 280 -34.49 19.33 12.30
N LEU A 281 -34.08 19.05 11.07
CA LEU A 281 -32.82 18.36 10.78
C LEU A 281 -31.72 19.37 10.47
N LEU A 282 -30.53 19.14 11.03
CA LEU A 282 -29.31 19.89 10.73
C LEU A 282 -28.30 18.95 10.04
N PRO A 283 -28.28 18.88 8.71
CA PRO A 283 -27.34 18.05 7.97
C PRO A 283 -25.95 18.70 7.90
N LEU A 284 -24.91 17.96 8.26
CA LEU A 284 -23.52 18.44 8.30
C LEU A 284 -22.54 17.47 7.60
N PRO A 285 -21.62 17.97 6.75
CA PRO A 285 -20.60 17.14 6.11
C PRO A 285 -19.41 16.87 7.04
N LEU A 286 -18.78 15.70 6.92
CA LEU A 286 -17.49 15.42 7.53
C LEU A 286 -16.59 14.56 6.63
N TYR A 287 -15.74 15.22 5.84
CA TYR A 287 -14.75 14.59 4.95
C TYR A 287 -13.44 15.40 4.91
N ALA A 288 -12.34 14.80 4.41
CA ALA A 288 -10.98 15.34 4.55
C ALA A 288 -10.74 16.71 3.89
N GLY A 289 -11.52 17.04 2.85
CA GLY A 289 -11.42 18.31 2.10
C GLY A 289 -12.04 19.53 2.80
N LEU A 290 -12.75 19.36 3.92
CA LEU A 290 -13.34 20.47 4.67
C LEU A 290 -12.28 21.32 5.39
N SER A 291 -12.55 22.61 5.56
CA SER A 291 -11.73 23.48 6.41
C SER A 291 -11.77 23.05 7.88
N THR A 292 -10.74 23.38 8.66
CA THR A 292 -10.68 23.06 10.09
C THR A 292 -11.89 23.59 10.86
N GLU A 293 -12.34 24.81 10.55
CA GLU A 293 -13.52 25.41 11.18
C GLU A 293 -14.79 24.59 10.89
N GLN A 294 -15.00 24.17 9.64
CA GLN A 294 -16.13 23.31 9.26
C GLN A 294 -16.07 21.93 9.92
N GLN A 295 -14.87 21.33 10.02
CA GLN A 295 -14.71 20.05 10.72
C GLN A 295 -15.02 20.19 12.21
N MET A 296 -14.63 21.30 12.84
CA MET A 296 -14.89 21.57 14.25
C MET A 296 -16.37 21.85 14.54
N TYR A 297 -17.11 22.41 13.59
CA TYR A 297 -18.54 22.70 13.74
C TYR A 297 -19.38 21.44 14.02
N VAL A 298 -18.98 20.28 13.50
CA VAL A 298 -19.66 18.99 13.76
C VAL A 298 -19.71 18.64 15.25
N PHE A 299 -18.77 19.12 16.05
CA PHE A 299 -18.68 18.85 17.49
C PHE A 299 -19.53 19.78 18.35
N GLU A 300 -20.00 20.90 17.80
CA GLU A 300 -20.83 21.84 18.55
C GLU A 300 -22.21 21.23 18.83
N PRO A 301 -22.81 21.48 20.01
CA PRO A 301 -24.15 20.95 20.31
C PRO A 301 -25.18 21.46 19.29
N ALA A 302 -26.14 20.61 18.94
CA ALA A 302 -27.23 21.02 18.06
C ALA A 302 -28.06 22.13 18.73
N PRO A 303 -28.54 23.14 17.99
CA PRO A 303 -29.48 24.12 18.50
C PRO A 303 -30.75 23.47 19.06
N GLU A 304 -31.46 24.18 19.94
CA GLU A 304 -32.72 23.68 20.51
C GLU A 304 -33.73 23.30 19.39
N ASN A 305 -34.44 22.20 19.62
CA ASN A 305 -35.41 21.63 18.67
C ASN A 305 -34.81 21.24 17.30
N MET A 306 -33.51 20.92 17.25
CA MET A 306 -32.86 20.32 16.08
C MET A 306 -32.26 18.95 16.40
N ARG A 307 -32.25 18.05 15.41
CA ARG A 307 -31.51 16.79 15.39
C ARG A 307 -30.39 16.90 14.37
N LYS A 308 -29.16 16.59 14.78
CA LYS A 308 -28.01 16.64 13.88
C LYS A 308 -27.94 15.38 13.03
N VAL A 309 -27.60 15.55 11.75
CA VAL A 309 -27.36 14.45 10.81
C VAL A 309 -25.99 14.65 10.20
N ILE A 310 -25.00 13.91 10.69
CA ILE A 310 -23.63 14.00 10.20
C ILE A 310 -23.42 12.97 9.12
N VAL A 311 -22.98 13.41 7.95
CA VAL A 311 -22.69 12.53 6.82
C VAL A 311 -21.17 12.52 6.63
N SER A 312 -20.53 11.38 6.90
CA SER A 312 -19.08 11.28 7.02
C SER A 312 -18.48 10.15 6.20
N THR A 313 -17.19 10.28 5.84
CA THR A 313 -16.36 9.15 5.41
C THR A 313 -15.88 8.34 6.64
N ASN A 314 -14.90 7.45 6.44
CA ASN A 314 -14.21 6.75 7.53
C ASN A 314 -13.44 7.66 8.51
N ILE A 315 -13.51 8.99 8.38
CA ILE A 315 -12.94 9.93 9.36
C ILE A 315 -13.59 9.76 10.74
N ALA A 316 -14.90 9.55 10.78
CA ALA A 316 -15.65 9.35 12.02
C ALA A 316 -15.52 7.93 12.61
N GLU A 317 -14.82 7.01 11.92
CA GLU A 317 -14.76 5.59 12.28
C GLU A 317 -13.91 5.30 13.51
N ALA A 318 -12.73 5.93 13.63
CA ALA A 318 -11.72 5.65 14.66
C ALA A 318 -11.35 6.90 15.47
N SER A 319 -10.88 7.95 14.80
CA SER A 319 -10.09 9.02 15.45
C SER A 319 -10.88 10.19 16.05
N VAL A 320 -12.21 10.17 15.97
CA VAL A 320 -13.06 11.32 16.36
C VAL A 320 -14.26 10.86 17.19
N THR A 321 -14.46 11.46 18.36
CA THR A 321 -15.66 11.23 19.18
C THR A 321 -16.62 12.40 19.01
N ILE A 322 -17.81 12.13 18.46
CA ILE A 322 -18.88 13.12 18.32
C ILE A 322 -19.92 12.80 19.40
N ASP A 323 -20.12 13.73 20.33
CA ASP A 323 -21.13 13.57 21.38
C ASP A 323 -22.54 13.68 20.79
N GLY A 324 -23.49 12.95 21.37
CA GLY A 324 -24.90 12.97 20.98
C GLY A 324 -25.32 11.94 19.93
N ILE A 325 -24.37 11.22 19.30
CA ILE A 325 -24.68 10.15 18.36
C ILE A 325 -25.34 8.97 19.08
N VAL A 326 -26.51 8.57 18.56
CA VAL A 326 -27.32 7.43 19.05
C VAL A 326 -27.69 6.50 17.90
N TYR A 327 -27.78 7.03 16.69
CA TYR A 327 -28.13 6.28 15.50
C TYR A 327 -26.98 6.30 14.50
N VAL A 328 -26.58 5.13 14.03
CA VAL A 328 -25.58 4.97 12.97
C VAL A 328 -26.24 4.36 11.74
N ILE A 329 -25.96 4.91 10.56
CA ILE A 329 -26.34 4.35 9.27
C ILE A 329 -25.04 3.94 8.57
N ASP A 330 -24.86 2.66 8.30
CA ASP A 330 -23.65 2.09 7.71
C ASP A 330 -23.92 1.56 6.31
N CYS A 331 -23.36 2.20 5.29
CA CYS A 331 -23.50 1.74 3.90
C CYS A 331 -22.69 0.46 3.60
N GLY A 332 -21.72 0.09 4.45
CA GLY A 332 -20.89 -1.09 4.23
C GLY A 332 -19.72 -0.89 3.27
N PHE A 333 -19.46 0.33 2.80
CA PHE A 333 -18.36 0.65 1.88
C PHE A 333 -17.39 1.71 2.43
N ALA A 334 -16.17 1.69 1.91
CA ALA A 334 -15.16 2.74 2.08
C ALA A 334 -14.29 2.84 0.82
N LYS A 335 -13.81 4.05 0.53
CA LYS A 335 -12.79 4.25 -0.51
C LYS A 335 -11.40 3.99 0.07
N ILE A 336 -10.70 3.00 -0.48
CA ILE A 336 -9.35 2.60 -0.06
C ILE A 336 -8.40 2.84 -1.22
N ARG A 337 -7.22 3.40 -0.93
CA ARG A 337 -6.14 3.55 -1.92
C ARG A 337 -5.50 2.19 -2.18
N ALA A 338 -5.38 1.80 -3.43
CA ALA A 338 -4.70 0.59 -3.87
C ALA A 338 -3.68 0.93 -4.96
N TYR A 339 -2.53 0.27 -4.93
CA TYR A 339 -1.47 0.43 -5.91
C TYR A 339 -1.40 -0.83 -6.78
N ASN A 340 -1.46 -0.65 -8.09
CA ASN A 340 -1.28 -1.72 -9.04
C ASN A 340 0.20 -1.78 -9.50
N PRO A 341 0.98 -2.81 -9.11
CA PRO A 341 2.40 -2.93 -9.49
C PRO A 341 2.65 -3.15 -10.98
N THR A 342 1.66 -3.63 -11.74
CA THR A 342 1.80 -3.83 -13.18
C THR A 342 1.64 -2.51 -13.93
N THR A 343 0.67 -1.69 -13.55
CA THR A 343 0.39 -0.40 -14.23
C THR A 343 1.10 0.79 -13.60
N GLY A 344 1.58 0.66 -12.36
CA GLY A 344 2.17 1.75 -11.57
C GLY A 344 1.14 2.79 -11.11
N VAL A 345 -0.15 2.46 -11.17
CA VAL A 345 -1.26 3.39 -10.88
C VAL A 345 -1.73 3.24 -9.45
N GLU A 346 -1.87 4.36 -8.76
CA GLU A 346 -2.65 4.45 -7.51
C GLU A 346 -4.12 4.71 -7.84
N THR A 347 -5.00 3.83 -7.36
CA THR A 347 -6.44 3.90 -7.55
C THR A 347 -7.13 4.12 -6.21
N LEU A 348 -8.22 4.89 -6.21
CA LEU A 348 -9.08 5.05 -5.04
C LEU A 348 -10.39 4.30 -5.28
N THR A 349 -10.41 3.03 -4.90
CA THR A 349 -11.54 2.14 -5.22
C THR A 349 -12.50 2.06 -4.03
N ALA A 350 -13.80 2.15 -4.32
CA ALA A 350 -14.83 1.84 -3.34
C ALA A 350 -14.83 0.32 -3.09
N THR A 351 -14.60 -0.09 -1.86
CA THR A 351 -14.48 -1.49 -1.46
C THR A 351 -15.39 -1.76 -0.25
N PRO A 352 -15.93 -2.97 -0.11
CA PRO A 352 -16.62 -3.38 1.10
C PRO A 352 -15.71 -3.22 2.32
N ILE A 353 -16.28 -2.79 3.44
CA ILE A 353 -15.54 -2.68 4.70
C ILE A 353 -15.28 -4.04 5.32
N SER A 354 -14.37 -4.09 6.30
CA SER A 354 -14.18 -5.28 7.12
C SER A 354 -15.19 -5.38 8.26
N LYS A 355 -15.35 -6.57 8.84
CA LYS A 355 -16.14 -6.77 10.06
C LYS A 355 -15.63 -5.91 11.21
N ALA A 356 -14.31 -5.77 11.36
CA ALA A 356 -13.70 -4.87 12.34
C ALA A 356 -14.16 -3.42 12.15
N SER A 357 -14.13 -2.91 10.92
CA SER A 357 -14.61 -1.56 10.58
C SER A 357 -16.10 -1.38 10.87
N ALA A 358 -16.93 -2.34 10.42
CA ALA A 358 -18.37 -2.33 10.68
C ALA A 358 -18.72 -2.33 12.19
N THR A 359 -17.92 -3.02 13.01
CA THR A 359 -18.07 -3.01 14.48
C THR A 359 -17.66 -1.67 15.07
N GLN A 360 -16.58 -1.04 14.59
CA GLN A 360 -16.19 0.30 15.03
C GLN A 360 -17.22 1.37 14.67
N ARG A 361 -17.79 1.30 13.46
CA ARG A 361 -18.89 2.16 13.01
C ARG A 361 -20.11 2.01 13.91
N ALA A 362 -20.57 0.79 14.16
CA ALA A 362 -21.68 0.51 15.07
C ALA A 362 -21.41 1.02 16.50
N GLY A 363 -20.20 0.86 17.01
CA GLY A 363 -19.78 1.34 18.32
C GLY A 363 -19.86 2.86 18.52
N ARG A 364 -20.04 3.66 17.44
CA ARG A 364 -20.27 5.10 17.54
C ARG A 364 -21.65 5.44 18.14
N ALA A 365 -22.65 4.57 17.96
CA ALA A 365 -23.98 4.73 18.55
C ALA A 365 -24.02 4.49 20.07
N GLY A 366 -23.15 3.64 20.60
CA GLY A 366 -23.19 3.16 22.00
C GLY A 366 -22.40 4.01 23.01
N ARG A 367 -21.96 5.21 22.64
CA ARG A 367 -21.03 6.01 23.48
C ARG A 367 -21.69 6.83 24.57
N THR A 368 -22.93 7.24 24.35
CA THR A 368 -23.64 8.17 25.25
C THR A 368 -24.77 7.48 26.01
N LYS A 369 -25.55 6.67 25.31
CA LYS A 369 -26.68 5.87 25.82
C LYS A 369 -26.92 4.69 24.85
N PRO A 370 -27.87 3.76 25.14
CA PRO A 370 -28.22 2.70 24.20
C PRO A 370 -28.60 3.27 22.83
N GLY A 371 -28.14 2.64 21.77
CA GLY A 371 -28.25 3.16 20.40
C GLY A 371 -28.59 2.08 19.38
N LYS A 372 -28.72 2.47 18.11
CA LYS A 372 -29.03 1.55 17.00
C LYS A 372 -28.09 1.77 15.82
N CYS A 373 -27.70 0.68 15.18
CA CYS A 373 -26.92 0.70 13.94
C CYS A 373 -27.71 0.05 12.81
N PHE A 374 -28.04 0.83 11.79
CA PHE A 374 -28.75 0.41 10.59
C PHE A 374 -27.74 0.10 9.49
N ARG A 375 -27.47 -1.19 9.26
CA ARG A 375 -26.60 -1.66 8.18
C ARG A 375 -27.41 -1.77 6.90
N LEU A 376 -26.99 -1.07 5.85
CA LEU A 376 -27.70 -1.03 4.56
C LEU A 376 -27.37 -2.23 3.66
N TYR A 377 -27.09 -3.37 4.27
CA TYR A 377 -26.73 -4.62 3.65
C TYR A 377 -27.29 -5.77 4.48
N THR A 378 -27.38 -6.96 3.88
CA THR A 378 -27.96 -8.13 4.55
C THR A 378 -27.00 -8.72 5.58
N GLN A 379 -27.55 -9.49 6.51
CA GLN A 379 -26.72 -10.24 7.46
C GLN A 379 -25.77 -11.21 6.73
N GLN A 380 -26.22 -11.85 5.66
CA GLN A 380 -25.37 -12.72 4.83
C GLN A 380 -24.19 -11.94 4.23
N SER A 381 -24.43 -10.72 3.72
CA SER A 381 -23.34 -9.86 3.22
C SER A 381 -22.36 -9.49 4.32
N TYR A 382 -22.84 -9.21 5.55
CA TYR A 382 -21.97 -8.97 6.71
C TYR A 382 -21.08 -10.17 7.02
N GLU A 383 -21.64 -11.38 7.00
CA GLU A 383 -20.93 -12.61 7.29
C GLU A 383 -19.84 -12.91 6.26
N ALA A 384 -20.04 -12.50 5.01
CA ALA A 384 -19.07 -12.62 3.91
C ALA A 384 -17.96 -11.54 3.94
N LEU A 385 -18.08 -10.48 4.75
CA LEU A 385 -17.04 -9.46 4.86
C LEU A 385 -15.74 -10.05 5.45
N PRO A 386 -14.56 -9.57 4.99
CA PRO A 386 -13.31 -9.96 5.59
C PRO A 386 -13.26 -9.54 7.06
N GLN A 387 -12.60 -10.33 7.91
CA GLN A 387 -12.52 -10.03 9.34
C GLN A 387 -11.86 -8.67 9.59
N VAL A 388 -10.78 -8.39 8.87
CA VAL A 388 -9.98 -7.18 9.01
C VAL A 388 -9.67 -6.59 7.65
N THR A 389 -9.45 -5.28 7.64
CA THR A 389 -8.99 -4.59 6.44
C THR A 389 -7.56 -5.05 6.17
N ILE A 390 -7.22 -5.27 4.90
CA ILE A 390 -5.83 -5.53 4.49
C ILE A 390 -4.93 -4.40 5.08
N PRO A 391 -3.65 -4.63 5.41
CA PRO A 391 -2.74 -3.55 5.82
C PRO A 391 -2.29 -2.67 4.64
N GLU A 392 -1.93 -1.40 4.88
CA GLU A 392 -1.51 -0.48 3.82
C GLU A 392 -0.22 -0.94 3.10
N ILE A 393 0.69 -1.60 3.83
CA ILE A 393 1.94 -2.15 3.27
C ILE A 393 1.74 -3.17 2.14
N GLN A 394 0.57 -3.81 2.06
CA GLN A 394 0.27 -4.79 1.02
C GLN A 394 -0.44 -4.20 -0.21
N ARG A 395 -0.67 -2.88 -0.24
CA ARG A 395 -1.45 -2.23 -1.30
C ARG A 395 -0.96 -0.83 -1.70
N SER A 396 0.24 -0.44 -1.29
CA SER A 396 0.80 0.90 -1.57
C SER A 396 2.16 0.81 -2.25
N ASN A 397 2.59 1.89 -2.89
CA ASN A 397 3.93 2.01 -3.46
C ASN A 397 5.00 1.93 -2.35
N LEU A 398 5.88 0.93 -2.43
CA LEU A 398 6.90 0.66 -1.42
C LEU A 398 8.23 1.37 -1.66
N ALA A 399 8.44 2.06 -2.78
CA ALA A 399 9.73 2.69 -3.10
C ALA A 399 10.24 3.65 -2.00
N PRO A 400 9.42 4.54 -1.41
CA PRO A 400 9.88 5.41 -0.32
C PRO A 400 10.34 4.62 0.92
N VAL A 401 9.60 3.56 1.26
CA VAL A 401 9.86 2.75 2.45
C VAL A 401 11.06 1.83 2.28
N VAL A 402 11.20 1.20 1.12
CA VAL A 402 12.38 0.38 0.78
C VAL A 402 13.64 1.23 0.86
N MET A 403 13.60 2.46 0.32
CA MET A 403 14.70 3.40 0.42
C MET A 403 15.02 3.77 1.88
N GLN A 404 13.98 4.01 2.70
CA GLN A 404 14.16 4.34 4.12
C GLN A 404 14.71 3.16 4.94
N LEU A 405 14.22 1.95 4.74
CA LEU A 405 14.73 0.73 5.40
C LEU A 405 16.20 0.51 5.08
N LYS A 406 16.59 0.65 3.81
CA LYS A 406 18.00 0.52 3.42
C LYS A 406 18.87 1.61 4.05
N ALA A 407 18.35 2.83 4.20
CA ALA A 407 19.08 3.92 4.86
C ALA A 407 19.28 3.66 6.37
N LEU A 408 18.38 2.91 6.99
CA LEU A 408 18.53 2.40 8.37
C LEU A 408 19.49 1.20 8.48
N GLY A 409 20.12 0.78 7.38
CA GLY A 409 21.03 -0.37 7.34
C GLY A 409 20.32 -1.73 7.17
N ILE A 410 19.04 -1.74 6.81
CA ILE A 410 18.29 -2.96 6.52
C ILE A 410 18.41 -3.25 5.03
N ASP A 411 19.52 -3.89 4.66
CA ASP A 411 19.80 -4.24 3.26
C ASP A 411 18.83 -5.30 2.73
N ASN A 412 18.61 -6.36 3.53
CA ASN A 412 17.69 -7.43 3.19
C ASN A 412 16.28 -7.09 3.68
N VAL A 413 15.54 -6.36 2.84
CA VAL A 413 14.15 -5.98 3.09
C VAL A 413 13.23 -7.19 3.17
N ILE A 414 13.53 -8.28 2.45
CA ILE A 414 12.68 -9.49 2.43
C ILE A 414 12.68 -10.19 3.80
N ARG A 415 13.84 -10.20 4.49
CA ARG A 415 13.99 -10.77 5.84
C ARG A 415 13.71 -9.76 6.96
N PHE A 416 13.14 -8.60 6.64
CA PHE A 416 12.73 -7.66 7.68
C PHE A 416 11.47 -8.18 8.38
N ASP A 417 11.43 -8.05 9.70
CA ASP A 417 10.31 -8.50 10.53
C ASP A 417 9.10 -7.58 10.35
N PHE A 418 8.35 -7.80 9.27
CA PHE A 418 7.06 -7.13 9.08
C PHE A 418 5.97 -7.81 9.91
N LEU A 419 5.07 -7.01 10.49
CA LEU A 419 3.84 -7.55 11.08
C LEU A 419 2.98 -8.26 10.03
N SER A 420 2.92 -7.71 8.81
CA SER A 420 2.39 -8.40 7.65
C SER A 420 3.31 -8.14 6.45
N PRO A 421 3.94 -9.17 5.87
CA PRO A 421 4.90 -8.98 4.79
C PRO A 421 4.21 -8.45 3.52
N PRO A 422 4.84 -7.52 2.79
CA PRO A 422 4.34 -7.06 1.50
C PRO A 422 4.44 -8.16 0.43
N PRO A 423 3.56 -8.16 -0.58
CA PRO A 423 3.73 -8.98 -1.77
C PRO A 423 5.08 -8.72 -2.45
N ALA A 424 5.75 -9.79 -2.90
CA ALA A 424 7.06 -9.71 -3.54
C ALA A 424 7.07 -8.79 -4.77
N GLU A 425 5.97 -8.78 -5.54
CA GLU A 425 5.83 -7.92 -6.72
C GLU A 425 5.95 -6.43 -6.38
N LEU A 426 5.38 -5.98 -5.25
CA LEU A 426 5.49 -4.59 -4.80
C LEU A 426 6.93 -4.21 -4.44
N VAL A 427 7.66 -5.14 -3.81
CA VAL A 427 9.07 -4.94 -3.42
C VAL A 427 9.97 -4.90 -4.66
N ILE A 428 9.74 -5.78 -5.63
CA ILE A 428 10.48 -5.80 -6.90
C ILE A 428 10.29 -4.48 -7.64
N ARG A 429 9.03 -4.02 -7.81
CA ARG A 429 8.75 -2.74 -8.47
C ARG A 429 9.37 -1.54 -7.76
N ALA A 430 9.36 -1.55 -6.43
CA ALA A 430 10.04 -0.54 -5.64
C ALA A 430 11.56 -0.51 -5.90
N LEU A 431 12.22 -1.68 -5.92
CA LEU A 431 13.65 -1.79 -6.19
C LEU A 431 14.00 -1.41 -7.63
N GLU A 432 13.22 -1.82 -8.62
CA GLU A 432 13.41 -1.43 -10.03
C GLU A 432 13.36 0.09 -10.21
N LEU A 433 12.39 0.77 -9.58
CA LEU A 433 12.30 2.22 -9.63
C LEU A 433 13.52 2.87 -8.95
N LEU A 434 13.90 2.41 -7.76
CA LEU A 434 15.05 2.94 -7.03
C LEU A 434 16.36 2.73 -7.80
N PHE A 435 16.52 1.58 -8.45
CA PHE A 435 17.66 1.26 -9.30
C PHE A 435 17.70 2.20 -10.51
N SER A 436 16.58 2.38 -11.20
CA SER A 436 16.46 3.28 -12.34
C SER A 436 16.79 4.74 -11.97
N LEU A 437 16.48 5.17 -10.75
CA LEU A 437 16.82 6.50 -10.24
C LEU A 437 18.31 6.65 -9.85
N GLY A 438 19.05 5.54 -9.80
CA GLY A 438 20.41 5.46 -9.26
C GLY A 438 20.48 5.56 -7.73
N ALA A 439 19.35 5.35 -7.05
CA ALA A 439 19.29 5.36 -5.59
C ALA A 439 19.90 4.09 -4.99
N VAL A 440 19.80 2.96 -5.69
CA VAL A 440 20.46 1.70 -5.36
C VAL A 440 21.37 1.22 -6.49
N ASP A 441 22.42 0.46 -6.15
CA ASP A 441 23.35 -0.16 -7.09
C ASP A 441 22.88 -1.56 -7.54
N ASP A 442 23.71 -2.24 -8.34
CA ASP A 442 23.45 -3.59 -8.87
C ASP A 442 23.27 -4.66 -7.78
N TYR A 443 23.77 -4.39 -6.56
CA TYR A 443 23.62 -5.25 -5.39
C TYR A 443 22.43 -4.83 -4.51
N ALA A 444 21.57 -3.95 -5.02
CA ALA A 444 20.46 -3.33 -4.31
C ALA A 444 20.87 -2.60 -3.02
N LYS A 445 22.12 -2.14 -2.90
CA LYS A 445 22.57 -1.30 -1.77
C LYS A 445 22.38 0.17 -2.10
N LEU A 446 22.13 1.00 -1.09
CA LEU A 446 22.02 2.45 -1.32
C LEU A 446 23.33 3.02 -1.84
N THR A 447 23.25 3.77 -2.94
CA THR A 447 24.41 4.42 -3.53
C THR A 447 24.91 5.56 -2.64
N LYS A 448 26.23 5.76 -2.62
CA LYS A 448 26.88 6.85 -1.88
C LYS A 448 27.42 7.89 -2.87
N PRO A 449 27.13 9.19 -2.69
CA PRO A 449 26.26 9.78 -1.67
C PRO A 449 24.77 9.86 -2.08
N LEU A 450 24.42 9.52 -3.33
CA LEU A 450 23.12 9.83 -3.92
C LEU A 450 21.95 9.17 -3.18
N GLY A 451 21.91 7.84 -3.07
CA GLY A 451 20.84 7.10 -2.41
C GLY A 451 20.63 7.51 -0.94
N PHE A 452 21.71 7.68 -0.18
CA PHE A 452 21.63 8.16 1.22
C PHE A 452 21.05 9.57 1.32
N ARG A 453 21.50 10.50 0.46
CA ARG A 453 20.94 11.87 0.43
C ARG A 453 19.48 11.89 0.00
N MET A 454 19.07 11.00 -0.92
CA MET A 454 17.67 10.86 -1.33
C MET A 454 16.79 10.44 -0.14
N ALA A 455 17.22 9.43 0.62
CA ALA A 455 16.51 8.96 1.80
C ALA A 455 16.34 10.06 2.87
N GLU A 456 17.38 10.87 3.08
CA GLU A 456 17.37 11.92 4.11
C GLU A 456 16.47 13.13 3.79
N LEU A 457 16.19 13.43 2.52
CA LEU A 457 15.34 14.57 2.13
C LEU A 457 13.88 14.39 2.59
N GLY A 458 13.41 13.15 2.73
CA GLY A 458 12.05 12.83 3.13
C GLY A 458 11.01 13.44 2.20
N VAL A 459 11.22 13.27 0.89
CA VAL A 459 10.30 13.50 -0.23
C VAL A 459 10.26 12.22 -1.07
N GLU A 460 9.33 12.13 -2.02
CA GLU A 460 9.25 10.98 -2.94
C GLU A 460 10.57 10.76 -3.68
N PRO A 461 11.01 9.50 -3.93
CA PRO A 461 12.29 9.19 -4.57
C PRO A 461 12.54 9.96 -5.87
N MET A 462 11.53 10.09 -6.73
CA MET A 462 11.65 10.84 -7.98
C MET A 462 11.96 12.33 -7.73
N MET A 463 11.25 12.98 -6.80
CA MET A 463 11.51 14.38 -6.44
C MET A 463 12.87 14.55 -5.73
N ALA A 464 13.27 13.58 -4.90
CA ALA A 464 14.57 13.59 -4.26
C ALA A 464 15.70 13.56 -5.31
N LYS A 465 15.56 12.73 -6.36
CA LYS A 465 16.47 12.70 -7.49
C LYS A 465 16.53 14.05 -8.22
N VAL A 466 15.37 14.64 -8.54
CA VAL A 466 15.31 15.96 -9.20
C VAL A 466 16.01 17.04 -8.37
N LEU A 467 15.75 17.12 -7.06
CA LEU A 467 16.38 18.10 -6.16
C LEU A 467 17.91 17.98 -6.14
N LEU A 468 18.43 16.75 -6.11
CA LEU A 468 19.88 16.50 -6.07
C LEU A 468 20.55 16.68 -7.45
N SER A 469 19.81 16.53 -8.54
CA SER A 469 20.27 16.81 -9.90
C SER A 469 20.21 18.31 -10.25
N ALA A 470 19.31 19.09 -9.64
CA ALA A 470 19.07 20.49 -9.98
C ALA A 470 20.31 21.42 -9.98
N PRO A 471 21.37 21.22 -9.17
CA PRO A 471 22.59 22.00 -9.26
C PRO A 471 23.27 21.92 -10.64
N SER A 472 23.26 20.76 -11.31
CA SER A 472 23.90 20.59 -12.63
C SER A 472 23.15 21.31 -13.76
N PHE A 473 21.90 21.69 -13.52
CA PHE A 473 21.05 22.46 -14.43
C PHE A 473 20.97 23.94 -14.05
N HIS A 474 21.69 24.36 -13.01
CA HIS A 474 21.64 25.72 -12.45
C HIS A 474 20.21 26.18 -12.09
N CYS A 475 19.32 25.26 -11.69
CA CYS A 475 17.92 25.54 -11.38
C CYS A 475 17.46 25.07 -9.98
N LEU A 476 18.42 24.90 -9.05
CA LEU A 476 18.16 24.40 -7.70
C LEU A 476 17.13 25.24 -6.94
N SER A 477 17.19 26.57 -7.04
CA SER A 477 16.26 27.45 -6.31
C SER A 477 14.83 27.30 -6.81
N GLU A 478 14.65 27.15 -8.11
CA GLU A 478 13.35 26.98 -8.76
C GLU A 478 12.77 25.60 -8.45
N ILE A 479 13.55 24.54 -8.65
CA ILE A 479 13.16 23.16 -8.33
C ILE A 479 12.80 23.02 -6.84
N LEU A 480 13.55 23.65 -5.94
CA LEU A 480 13.24 23.65 -4.52
C LEU A 480 11.89 24.32 -4.21
N SER A 481 11.49 25.34 -4.98
CA SER A 481 10.15 25.96 -4.85
C SER A 481 9.07 25.04 -5.41
N ILE A 482 9.33 24.42 -6.56
CA ILE A 482 8.43 23.45 -7.19
C ILE A 482 8.19 22.26 -6.25
N ALA A 483 9.25 21.67 -5.68
CA ALA A 483 9.18 20.57 -4.72
C ALA A 483 8.31 20.91 -3.50
N ALA A 484 8.42 22.14 -2.99
CA ALA A 484 7.60 22.60 -1.88
C ALA A 484 6.13 22.78 -2.25
N MET A 485 5.85 23.24 -3.48
CA MET A 485 4.49 23.45 -3.98
C MET A 485 3.77 22.13 -4.30
N VAL A 486 4.43 21.18 -4.96
CA VAL A 486 3.82 19.87 -5.26
C VAL A 486 3.60 19.03 -4.00
N SER A 487 4.41 19.23 -2.96
CA SER A 487 4.18 18.64 -1.62
C SER A 487 2.87 19.09 -0.95
N LEU A 488 2.16 20.09 -1.51
CA LEU A 488 0.83 20.50 -1.08
C LEU A 488 -0.31 19.65 -1.69
N GLN A 489 -0.02 18.72 -2.60
CA GLN A 489 -1.01 17.79 -3.20
C GLN A 489 -2.22 18.51 -3.83
N GLY A 490 -1.97 19.62 -4.52
CA GLY A 490 -3.01 20.40 -5.21
C GLY A 490 -3.82 21.35 -4.33
N ALA A 491 -3.53 21.48 -3.03
CA ALA A 491 -4.23 22.39 -2.10
C ALA A 491 -3.86 23.88 -2.28
N VAL A 492 -3.35 24.26 -3.46
CA VAL A 492 -2.89 25.62 -3.79
C VAL A 492 -4.07 26.55 -4.07
N TRP A 493 -5.07 26.06 -4.80
CA TRP A 493 -6.20 26.82 -5.28
C TRP A 493 -7.42 26.64 -4.37
N VAL A 494 -8.13 27.72 -4.08
CA VAL A 494 -9.45 27.67 -3.45
C VAL A 494 -10.48 27.48 -4.56
N GLN A 495 -11.31 26.44 -4.45
CA GLN A 495 -12.41 26.20 -5.37
C GLN A 495 -13.71 26.37 -4.61
N HIS A 496 -14.59 27.25 -5.11
CA HIS A 496 -15.97 27.37 -4.67
C HIS A 496 -16.86 26.69 -5.71
N ASP A 497 -17.87 25.95 -5.26
CA ASP A 497 -18.84 25.32 -6.15
C ASP A 497 -19.67 26.41 -6.84
N GLY A 498 -19.66 26.43 -8.18
CA GLY A 498 -20.36 27.43 -9.00
C GLY A 498 -19.43 28.41 -9.76
N ASP A 499 -18.25 28.72 -9.24
CA ASP A 499 -17.37 29.77 -9.80
C ASP A 499 -16.19 29.24 -10.63
N ARG A 500 -16.44 28.24 -11.48
CA ARG A 500 -15.39 27.66 -12.35
C ARG A 500 -14.72 28.71 -13.24
N GLY A 501 -15.48 29.66 -13.78
CA GLY A 501 -14.96 30.71 -14.67
C GLY A 501 -14.00 31.66 -13.96
N GLU A 502 -14.32 32.08 -12.73
CA GLU A 502 -13.45 32.97 -11.95
C GLU A 502 -12.18 32.24 -11.50
N ALA A 503 -12.30 30.98 -11.06
CA ALA A 503 -11.18 30.14 -10.71
C ALA A 503 -10.22 29.92 -11.90
N GLU A 504 -10.74 29.69 -13.10
CA GLU A 504 -9.92 29.62 -14.31
C GLU A 504 -9.24 30.95 -14.64
N SER A 505 -9.96 32.07 -14.53
CA SER A 505 -9.39 33.40 -14.77
C SER A 505 -8.26 33.72 -13.81
N ALA A 506 -8.45 33.42 -12.51
CA ALA A 506 -7.41 33.59 -11.49
C ALA A 506 -6.19 32.70 -11.78
N LYS A 507 -6.40 31.42 -12.16
CA LYS A 507 -5.32 30.51 -12.56
C LYS A 507 -4.54 31.01 -13.78
N ARG A 508 -5.22 31.55 -14.79
CA ARG A 508 -4.59 32.08 -16.01
C ARG A 508 -3.59 33.20 -15.73
N LYS A 509 -3.76 33.98 -14.65
CA LYS A 509 -2.80 35.03 -14.23
C LYS A 509 -1.41 34.48 -13.93
N PHE A 510 -1.31 33.21 -13.52
CA PHE A 510 -0.05 32.57 -13.16
C PHE A 510 0.40 31.51 -14.18
N ALA A 511 -0.48 31.16 -15.12
CA ALA A 511 -0.30 30.05 -16.04
C ALA A 511 0.93 30.24 -16.93
N VAL A 512 1.75 29.20 -17.01
CA VAL A 512 2.93 29.13 -17.87
C VAL A 512 2.64 28.17 -19.02
N GLU A 513 3.13 28.44 -20.23
CA GLU A 513 2.84 27.62 -21.41
C GLU A 513 3.41 26.21 -21.29
N GLU A 514 4.58 26.12 -20.69
CA GLU A 514 5.42 24.95 -20.54
C GLU A 514 4.81 23.89 -19.63
N GLY A 515 4.06 24.28 -18.58
CA GLY A 515 3.49 23.31 -17.65
C GLY A 515 3.01 23.84 -16.30
N ASP A 516 2.39 22.93 -15.55
CA ASP A 516 1.89 23.16 -14.20
C ASP A 516 3.02 23.37 -13.19
N HIS A 517 4.16 22.67 -13.31
CA HIS A 517 5.31 22.86 -12.41
C HIS A 517 5.83 24.30 -12.43
N MET A 518 5.93 24.88 -13.64
CA MET A 518 6.32 26.29 -13.80
C MET A 518 5.24 27.26 -13.31
N THR A 519 3.97 26.88 -13.45
CA THR A 519 2.85 27.65 -12.89
C THR A 519 2.93 27.69 -11.36
N TYR A 520 3.27 26.58 -10.70
CA TYR A 520 3.50 26.57 -9.26
C TYR A 520 4.68 27.45 -8.84
N LEU A 521 5.76 27.48 -9.63
CA LEU A 521 6.88 28.40 -9.39
C LEU A 521 6.42 29.87 -9.42
N ASN A 522 5.64 30.26 -10.43
CA ASN A 522 5.09 31.61 -10.55
C ASN A 522 4.18 31.97 -9.36
N VAL A 523 3.30 31.06 -8.95
CA VAL A 523 2.43 31.26 -7.77
C VAL A 523 3.29 31.45 -6.52
N TYR A 524 4.30 30.61 -6.31
CA TYR A 524 5.19 30.70 -5.15
C TYR A 524 5.94 32.04 -5.11
N GLN A 525 6.53 32.45 -6.23
CA GLN A 525 7.27 33.72 -6.33
C GLN A 525 6.34 34.92 -6.09
N ALA A 526 5.14 34.93 -6.68
CA ALA A 526 4.15 35.98 -6.47
C ALA A 526 3.67 36.02 -5.00
N PHE A 527 3.49 34.86 -4.36
CA PHE A 527 3.15 34.79 -2.96
C PHE A 527 4.27 35.33 -2.07
N VAL A 528 5.52 34.91 -2.25
CA VAL A 528 6.63 35.39 -1.42
C VAL A 528 6.87 36.90 -1.55
N THR A 529 6.69 37.44 -2.76
CA THR A 529 6.92 38.87 -3.04
C THR A 529 5.76 39.77 -2.63
N LYS A 530 4.50 39.35 -2.87
CA LYS A 530 3.30 40.15 -2.63
C LYS A 530 2.40 39.55 -1.54
N GLY A 531 2.05 38.27 -1.69
CA GLY A 531 1.01 37.61 -0.87
C GLY A 531 1.37 37.26 0.57
N LYS A 532 2.65 37.10 0.91
CA LYS A 532 3.10 36.60 2.22
C LYS A 532 2.75 37.55 3.36
N LYS A 533 2.75 38.86 3.09
CA LYS A 533 2.42 39.90 4.07
C LYS A 533 0.95 40.30 4.07
N GLU A 534 0.22 39.95 3.00
CA GLU A 534 -1.14 40.43 2.78
C GLU A 534 -2.06 39.26 2.43
N SER A 535 -2.74 38.69 3.43
CA SER A 535 -3.69 37.60 3.22
C SER A 535 -4.84 37.96 2.26
N LYS A 536 -5.12 39.27 2.07
CA LYS A 536 -6.09 39.76 1.10
C LYS A 536 -5.68 39.41 -0.33
N TRP A 537 -4.40 39.52 -0.69
CA TRP A 537 -3.90 39.17 -2.02
C TRP A 537 -4.19 37.71 -2.39
N CYS A 538 -4.08 36.79 -1.43
CA CYS A 538 -4.44 35.39 -1.65
C CYS A 538 -5.94 35.22 -1.92
N ARG A 539 -6.81 35.92 -1.19
CA ARG A 539 -8.26 35.89 -1.42
C ARG A 539 -8.62 36.41 -2.80
N ASP A 540 -8.06 37.55 -3.19
CA ASP A 540 -8.30 38.20 -4.50
C ASP A 540 -7.80 37.37 -5.70
N ASN A 541 -6.95 36.36 -5.46
CA ASN A 541 -6.43 35.45 -6.47
C ASN A 541 -6.88 33.99 -6.29
N LEU A 542 -7.85 33.73 -5.39
CA LEU A 542 -8.37 32.39 -5.09
C LEU A 542 -7.25 31.38 -4.72
N LEU A 543 -6.28 31.85 -3.94
CA LEU A 543 -5.15 31.08 -3.44
C LEU A 543 -5.31 30.77 -1.95
N ASN A 544 -4.90 29.57 -1.54
CA ASN A 544 -4.96 29.16 -0.14
C ASN A 544 -3.74 29.69 0.63
N PHE A 545 -3.95 30.75 1.43
CA PHE A 545 -2.90 31.38 2.24
C PHE A 545 -2.21 30.41 3.21
N LYS A 546 -2.97 29.51 3.85
CA LYS A 546 -2.42 28.52 4.79
C LYS A 546 -1.53 27.52 4.07
N SER A 547 -1.98 26.99 2.91
CA SER A 547 -1.19 26.09 2.08
C SER A 547 0.09 26.74 1.56
N LEU A 548 0.02 27.98 1.07
CA LEU A 548 1.20 28.70 0.55
C LEU A 548 2.19 29.06 1.67
N SER A 549 1.70 29.46 2.84
CA SER A 549 2.55 29.66 4.03
C SER A 549 3.28 28.37 4.41
N ARG A 550 2.58 27.23 4.33
CA ARG A 550 3.20 25.91 4.53
C ARG A 550 4.25 25.58 3.47
N ALA A 551 4.04 25.92 2.19
CA ALA A 551 5.06 25.74 1.16
C ALA A 551 6.35 26.53 1.48
N VAL A 552 6.24 27.74 2.05
CA VAL A 552 7.42 28.49 2.51
C VAL A 552 8.18 27.74 3.61
N SER A 553 7.47 27.14 4.57
CA SER A 553 8.08 26.31 5.62
C SER A 553 8.73 25.04 5.05
N ILE A 554 8.05 24.34 4.13
CA ILE A 554 8.57 23.15 3.44
C ILE A 554 9.87 23.48 2.70
N ARG A 555 9.85 24.56 1.91
CA ARG A 555 11.02 25.03 1.16
C ARG A 555 12.19 25.32 2.10
N SER A 556 11.93 26.00 3.21
CA SER A 556 12.95 26.35 4.22
C SER A 556 13.57 25.11 4.86
N GLN A 557 12.77 24.07 5.14
CA GLN A 557 13.30 22.83 5.70
C GLN A 557 14.13 22.05 4.67
N LEU A 558 13.63 21.90 3.44
CA LEU A 558 14.37 21.24 2.37
C LEU A 558 15.69 21.98 2.05
N LYS A 559 15.69 23.32 2.12
CA LYS A 559 16.90 24.14 1.99
C LYS A 559 17.96 23.74 3.02
N ARG A 560 17.59 23.60 4.30
CA ARG A 560 18.54 23.20 5.37
C ARG A 560 19.19 21.84 5.09
N TYR A 561 18.43 20.88 4.56
CA TYR A 561 18.99 19.59 4.14
C TYR A 561 19.99 19.74 2.99
N LEU A 562 19.63 20.50 1.96
CA LEU A 562 20.51 20.76 0.81
C LEU A 562 21.80 21.49 1.23
N GLU A 563 21.70 22.50 2.10
CA GLU A 563 22.85 23.22 2.66
C GLU A 563 23.76 22.27 3.47
N ARG A 564 23.17 21.37 4.27
CA ARG A 564 23.92 20.32 4.98
C ARG A 564 24.67 19.37 4.04
N PHE A 565 24.13 19.14 2.83
CA PHE A 565 24.81 18.36 1.78
C PHE A 565 25.89 19.15 1.03
N GLY A 566 26.13 20.42 1.39
CA GLY A 566 27.07 21.31 0.73
C GLY A 566 26.52 21.96 -0.53
N MET A 567 25.21 21.93 -0.76
CA MET A 567 24.58 22.56 -1.92
C MET A 567 24.13 23.99 -1.57
N GLN A 568 24.74 24.98 -2.22
CA GLN A 568 24.36 26.38 -2.03
C GLN A 568 23.08 26.70 -2.81
N VAL A 569 22.06 27.18 -2.08
CA VAL A 569 20.78 27.61 -2.67
C VAL A 569 20.81 29.12 -2.82
N ASP A 570 20.81 29.62 -4.06
CA ASP A 570 20.67 31.05 -4.34
C ASP A 570 19.26 31.53 -3.96
N GLU A 571 19.18 32.51 -3.07
CA GLU A 571 17.92 33.12 -2.62
C GLU A 571 17.54 34.37 -3.42
N SER A 572 18.39 34.84 -4.33
CA SER A 572 18.12 36.04 -5.10
C SER A 572 16.99 35.80 -6.11
N LEU A 573 15.77 36.14 -5.71
CA LEU A 573 14.58 36.20 -6.57
C LEU A 573 14.66 37.33 -7.63
N SER A 574 15.82 37.97 -7.79
CA SER A 574 15.96 39.32 -8.37
C SER A 574 17.37 39.65 -8.87
N LYS A 575 17.93 38.86 -9.79
CA LYS A 575 18.91 39.42 -10.74
C LYS A 575 18.20 39.72 -12.06
N PRO A 576 18.37 40.92 -12.63
CA PRO A 576 17.83 41.25 -13.94
C PRO A 576 18.42 40.29 -14.98
N HIS A 577 17.55 39.83 -15.88
CA HIS A 577 17.83 38.78 -16.85
C HIS A 577 19.07 39.11 -17.69
N SER A 578 20.17 38.40 -17.40
CA SER A 578 21.27 38.29 -18.35
C SER A 578 20.82 37.40 -19.51
N GLN A 579 21.44 37.51 -20.70
CA GLN A 579 21.12 36.68 -21.87
C GLN A 579 21.24 35.14 -21.62
N ALA A 580 21.79 34.72 -20.48
CA ALA A 580 21.79 33.32 -20.02
C ALA A 580 20.43 32.84 -19.46
N ASP A 581 19.48 33.74 -19.13
CA ASP A 581 18.18 33.40 -18.53
C ASP A 581 17.15 32.84 -19.52
N THR A 582 17.36 33.02 -20.84
CA THR A 582 16.41 32.54 -21.87
C THR A 582 16.24 31.01 -21.87
N ASN A 583 17.18 30.26 -21.28
CA ASN A 583 17.16 28.80 -21.24
C ASN A 583 16.62 28.21 -19.91
N LYS A 584 16.22 29.06 -18.94
CA LYS A 584 15.82 28.59 -17.61
C LYS A 584 14.59 27.67 -17.60
N PRO A 585 13.51 27.93 -18.36
CA PRO A 585 12.37 27.02 -18.42
C PRO A 585 12.72 25.65 -19.04
N GLU A 586 13.65 25.59 -19.99
CA GLU A 586 14.15 24.31 -20.53
C GLU A 586 14.98 23.57 -19.47
N GLN A 587 15.89 24.25 -18.79
CA GLN A 587 16.72 23.66 -17.72
C GLN A 587 15.88 23.03 -16.61
N ILE A 588 14.79 23.71 -16.19
CA ILE A 588 13.86 23.16 -15.20
C ILE A 588 13.17 21.90 -15.73
N ARG A 589 12.71 21.91 -16.99
CA ARG A 589 12.06 20.75 -17.61
C ARG A 589 13.02 19.57 -17.77
N ARG A 590 14.25 19.80 -18.24
CA ARG A 590 15.29 18.77 -18.33
C ARG A 590 15.63 18.20 -16.96
N CYS A 591 15.72 19.06 -15.93
CA CYS A 591 15.93 18.62 -14.56
C CYS A 591 14.78 17.73 -14.06
N LEU A 592 13.53 18.12 -14.28
CA LEU A 592 12.36 17.30 -13.94
C LEU A 592 12.42 15.91 -14.60
N THR A 593 12.82 15.85 -15.87
CA THR A 593 12.99 14.60 -16.61
C THR A 593 13.98 13.64 -15.95
N THR A 594 15.02 14.13 -15.25
CA THR A 594 16.01 13.26 -14.58
C THR A 594 15.43 12.39 -13.45
N GLY A 595 14.31 12.77 -12.85
CA GLY A 595 13.64 11.98 -11.81
C GLY A 595 12.27 11.45 -12.23
N TYR A 596 11.56 12.14 -13.12
CA TYR A 596 10.22 11.76 -13.57
C TYR A 596 10.20 11.01 -14.90
N PHE A 597 11.32 10.46 -15.37
CA PHE A 597 11.36 9.68 -16.62
C PHE A 597 10.43 8.45 -16.60
N ALA A 598 10.17 7.87 -15.42
CA ALA A 598 9.19 6.79 -15.25
C ALA A 598 7.73 7.26 -15.40
N HIS A 599 7.48 8.55 -15.18
CA HIS A 599 6.16 9.20 -15.27
C HIS A 599 6.09 10.08 -16.52
N VAL A 600 6.23 9.43 -17.68
CA VAL A 600 6.21 10.08 -19.00
C VAL A 600 5.04 9.55 -19.82
N ALA A 601 4.38 10.46 -20.54
CA ALA A 601 3.32 10.09 -21.46
C ALA A 601 3.45 10.82 -22.81
N LYS A 602 3.01 10.14 -23.86
CA LYS A 602 2.93 10.66 -25.23
C LYS A 602 1.48 10.96 -25.59
N MET A 603 1.21 12.18 -26.04
CA MET A 603 -0.12 12.57 -26.50
C MET A 603 -0.47 11.86 -27.82
N GLN A 604 -1.72 11.43 -27.90
CA GLN A 604 -2.34 10.80 -29.06
C GLN A 604 -3.15 11.83 -29.86
N PRO A 605 -3.48 11.55 -31.13
CA PRO A 605 -4.24 12.47 -31.97
C PRO A 605 -5.63 12.86 -31.41
N ASP A 606 -6.23 11.99 -30.60
CA ASP A 606 -7.52 12.20 -29.93
C ASP A 606 -7.43 13.10 -28.68
N GLY A 607 -6.22 13.54 -28.31
CA GLY A 607 -5.97 14.36 -27.13
C GLY A 607 -5.76 13.58 -25.83
N THR A 608 -5.87 12.25 -25.87
CA THR A 608 -5.47 11.39 -24.74
C THR A 608 -3.95 11.24 -24.71
N PHE A 609 -3.43 10.68 -23.63
CA PHE A 609 -2.02 10.36 -23.46
C PHE A 609 -1.84 8.85 -23.35
N LYS A 610 -0.68 8.32 -23.74
CA LYS A 610 -0.29 6.93 -23.50
C LYS A 610 1.04 6.86 -22.78
N THR A 611 1.18 5.89 -21.88
CA THR A 611 2.48 5.57 -21.28
C THR A 611 3.50 5.16 -22.34
N VAL A 612 4.79 5.23 -22.00
CA VAL A 612 5.89 4.85 -22.92
C VAL A 612 5.77 3.40 -23.38
N SER A 613 5.29 2.49 -22.52
CA SER A 613 5.02 1.09 -22.85
C SER A 613 3.77 0.88 -23.73
N GLY A 614 2.94 1.92 -23.92
CA GLY A 614 1.76 1.90 -24.79
C GLY A 614 0.52 1.21 -24.21
N GLY A 615 0.62 0.62 -23.01
CA GLY A 615 -0.42 -0.23 -22.42
C GLY A 615 -1.56 0.51 -21.72
N LEU A 616 -1.39 1.78 -21.35
CA LEU A 616 -2.39 2.52 -20.56
C LEU A 616 -2.74 3.87 -21.21
N THR A 617 -4.04 4.12 -21.38
CA THR A 617 -4.58 5.41 -21.82
C THR A 617 -4.80 6.31 -20.62
N LEU A 618 -4.30 7.54 -20.72
CA LEU A 618 -4.24 8.54 -19.68
C LEU A 618 -4.95 9.81 -20.14
N HIS A 619 -5.57 10.53 -19.21
CA HIS A 619 -6.24 11.79 -19.47
C HIS A 619 -5.59 12.90 -18.65
N ALA A 620 -5.40 14.09 -19.23
CA ALA A 620 -5.05 15.24 -18.42
C ALA A 620 -6.18 15.52 -17.41
N HIS A 621 -5.84 15.72 -16.14
CA HIS A 621 -6.85 16.06 -15.13
C HIS A 621 -7.40 17.48 -15.40
N PRO A 622 -8.71 17.74 -15.18
CA PRO A 622 -9.30 19.07 -15.40
C PRO A 622 -8.67 20.20 -14.59
N SER A 623 -7.94 19.89 -13.51
CA SER A 623 -7.21 20.89 -12.73
C SER A 623 -5.93 21.40 -13.42
N SER A 624 -5.39 20.64 -14.38
CA SER A 624 -4.15 20.92 -15.10
C SER A 624 -4.38 21.92 -16.22
N LEU A 625 -3.40 22.79 -16.48
CA LEU A 625 -3.40 23.65 -17.66
C LEU A 625 -3.30 22.85 -18.96
N MET A 626 -2.80 21.61 -18.90
CA MET A 626 -2.66 20.74 -20.07
C MET A 626 -3.97 20.05 -20.47
N PHE A 627 -5.06 20.24 -19.71
CA PHE A 627 -6.38 19.70 -20.08
C PHE A 627 -6.84 20.15 -21.46
N ASN A 628 -6.56 21.41 -21.82
CA ASN A 628 -6.99 22.02 -23.08
C ASN A 628 -5.80 22.36 -24.01
N ARG A 629 -4.59 21.89 -23.71
CA ARG A 629 -3.37 22.25 -24.46
C ARG A 629 -2.77 21.01 -25.11
N LYS A 630 -2.16 21.22 -26.28
CA LYS A 630 -1.44 20.18 -27.00
C LYS A 630 0.02 20.12 -26.55
N ALA A 631 0.54 18.91 -26.39
CA ALA A 631 1.91 18.63 -25.99
C ALA A 631 2.31 17.22 -26.47
N ASP A 632 3.32 17.07 -27.33
CA ASP A 632 3.67 15.75 -27.87
C ASP A 632 4.12 14.77 -26.78
N TRP A 633 4.99 15.23 -25.88
CA TRP A 633 5.51 14.47 -24.75
C TRP A 633 5.39 15.29 -23.47
N VAL A 634 5.04 14.62 -22.38
CA VAL A 634 4.86 15.24 -21.07
C VAL A 634 5.46 14.37 -19.96
N VAL A 635 5.95 15.03 -18.92
CA VAL A 635 6.11 14.43 -17.58
C VAL A 635 4.93 14.80 -16.72
N PHE A 636 4.58 13.94 -15.78
CA PHE A 636 3.52 14.19 -14.79
C PHE A 636 3.98 13.80 -13.38
N HIS A 637 3.43 14.48 -12.37
CA HIS A 637 3.79 14.22 -10.97
C HIS A 637 3.01 13.06 -10.38
N GLU A 638 1.68 13.08 -10.58
CA GLU A 638 0.73 12.13 -10.00
C GLU A 638 -0.11 11.47 -11.10
N ILE A 639 -0.44 10.21 -10.86
CA ILE A 639 -1.40 9.42 -11.64
C ILE A 639 -2.48 8.92 -10.69
N LEU A 640 -3.74 9.05 -11.09
CA LEU A 640 -4.89 8.68 -10.27
C LEU A 640 -6.01 8.13 -11.14
N GLU A 641 -6.63 7.05 -10.70
CA GLU A 641 -7.84 6.53 -11.33
C GLU A 641 -9.09 7.09 -10.63
N THR A 642 -10.03 7.61 -11.40
CA THR A 642 -11.32 8.10 -10.88
C THR A 642 -12.44 7.73 -11.85
N GLY A 643 -13.35 6.86 -11.38
CA GLY A 643 -14.32 6.21 -12.26
C GLY A 643 -13.59 5.34 -13.28
N ASP A 644 -13.98 5.41 -14.54
CA ASP A 644 -13.41 4.59 -15.62
C ASP A 644 -12.21 5.24 -16.33
N LYS A 645 -11.68 6.35 -15.78
CA LYS A 645 -10.60 7.13 -16.39
C LYS A 645 -9.40 7.25 -15.48
N VAL A 646 -8.22 7.05 -16.06
CA VAL A 646 -6.94 7.33 -15.42
C VAL A 646 -6.50 8.74 -15.78
N PHE A 647 -6.39 9.60 -14.76
CA PHE A 647 -5.96 10.98 -14.89
C PHE A 647 -4.50 11.15 -14.47
N ILE A 648 -3.79 12.02 -15.19
CA ILE A 648 -2.47 12.52 -14.80
C ILE A 648 -2.55 13.98 -14.36
N ARG A 649 -1.76 14.35 -13.35
CA ARG A 649 -1.74 15.69 -12.74
C ARG A 649 -0.33 16.27 -12.72
N ASP A 650 -0.31 17.60 -12.59
CA ASP A 650 0.88 18.44 -12.57
C ASP A 650 1.77 18.14 -13.79
N ILE A 651 1.23 18.47 -14.96
CA ILE A 651 1.75 18.04 -16.25
C ILE A 651 2.68 19.11 -16.81
N THR A 652 3.81 18.70 -17.38
CA THR A 652 4.77 19.63 -18.00
C THR A 652 5.32 19.06 -19.29
N LYS A 653 5.37 19.90 -20.34
CA LYS A 653 5.89 19.55 -21.67
C LYS A 653 7.36 19.16 -21.58
N ILE A 654 7.76 18.11 -22.30
CA ILE A 654 9.17 17.74 -22.47
C ILE A 654 9.47 17.37 -23.92
N GLU A 655 10.75 17.27 -24.26
CA GLU A 655 11.20 16.74 -25.54
C GLU A 655 11.63 15.27 -25.40
N LYS A 656 11.39 14.49 -26.46
CA LYS A 656 11.76 13.07 -26.52
C LYS A 656 13.27 12.85 -26.40
N SER A 657 14.08 13.74 -26.96
CA SER A 657 15.55 13.70 -26.90
C SER A 657 16.07 13.61 -25.46
N TRP A 658 15.48 14.38 -24.54
CA TRP A 658 15.91 14.42 -23.13
C TRP A 658 15.71 13.08 -22.42
N LEU A 659 14.72 12.28 -22.82
CA LEU A 659 14.50 10.94 -22.26
C LEU A 659 15.65 10.00 -22.62
N LEU A 660 16.17 10.11 -23.85
CA LEU A 660 17.31 9.31 -24.31
C LEU A 660 18.62 9.73 -23.62
N GLU A 661 18.74 11.00 -23.25
CA GLU A 661 19.90 11.54 -22.52
C GLU A 661 19.92 11.10 -21.06
N TYR A 662 18.78 11.18 -20.36
CA TYR A 662 18.71 11.02 -18.91
C TYR A 662 18.21 9.66 -18.43
N ALA A 663 17.65 8.85 -19.33
CA ALA A 663 17.24 7.47 -19.05
C ALA A 663 17.67 6.50 -20.17
N PRO A 664 18.99 6.42 -20.50
CA PRO A 664 19.48 5.52 -21.54
C PRO A 664 19.24 4.05 -21.18
N ASP A 665 19.24 3.69 -19.89
CA ASP A 665 19.04 2.30 -19.43
C ASP A 665 17.60 1.82 -19.58
N GLN A 666 16.60 2.71 -19.54
CA GLN A 666 15.23 2.34 -19.93
C GLN A 666 15.13 2.09 -21.43
N ALA A 667 15.88 2.83 -22.24
CA ALA A 667 16.05 2.49 -23.65
C ALA A 667 16.80 1.17 -23.81
N PHE A 668 17.72 0.82 -22.91
CA PHE A 668 18.45 -0.47 -22.90
C PHE A 668 17.55 -1.64 -22.51
N VAL A 669 16.64 -1.49 -21.55
CA VAL A 669 15.60 -2.51 -21.24
C VAL A 669 14.64 -2.65 -22.43
N LEU A 670 14.27 -1.54 -23.08
CA LEU A 670 13.50 -1.56 -24.32
C LEU A 670 14.30 -2.23 -25.46
N LEU A 671 15.61 -1.99 -25.53
CA LEU A 671 16.53 -2.58 -26.50
C LEU A 671 16.76 -4.06 -26.22
N LEU A 672 16.79 -4.48 -24.95
CA LEU A 672 16.93 -5.86 -24.50
C LEU A 672 15.65 -6.63 -24.78
N LEU A 673 14.48 -6.01 -24.54
CA LEU A 673 13.18 -6.56 -24.94
C LEU A 673 13.03 -6.61 -26.45
N LEU A 674 13.52 -5.61 -27.19
CA LEU A 674 13.59 -5.62 -28.66
C LEU A 674 14.60 -6.65 -29.17
N LEU A 675 15.75 -6.84 -28.50
CA LEU A 675 16.73 -7.86 -28.83
C LEU A 675 16.17 -9.25 -28.57
N LEU A 676 15.50 -9.47 -27.43
CA LEU A 676 14.80 -10.72 -27.13
C LEU A 676 13.66 -10.97 -28.12
N PHE A 677 12.95 -9.93 -28.56
CA PHE A 677 11.90 -10.00 -29.58
C PHE A 677 12.45 -10.25 -31.00
N VAL A 678 13.61 -9.66 -31.33
CA VAL A 678 14.32 -9.88 -32.60
C VAL A 678 14.98 -11.25 -32.61
N ILE A 679 15.54 -11.73 -31.49
CA ILE A 679 16.02 -13.11 -31.31
C ILE A 679 14.84 -14.08 -31.44
N PHE A 680 13.69 -13.76 -30.86
CA PHE A 680 12.45 -14.54 -31.00
C PHE A 680 11.93 -14.59 -32.44
N LEU A 681 12.03 -13.49 -33.21
CA LEU A 681 11.69 -13.43 -34.64
C LEU A 681 12.73 -14.15 -35.54
N LEU A 682 14.01 -14.07 -35.20
CA LEU A 682 15.10 -14.73 -35.92
C LEU A 682 15.08 -16.25 -35.72
N PHE A 683 14.58 -16.74 -34.58
CA PHE A 683 14.34 -18.17 -34.35
C PHE A 683 13.22 -18.77 -35.22
N PHE A 684 12.40 -17.95 -35.88
CA PHE A 684 11.29 -18.39 -36.74
C PHE A 684 11.52 -18.17 -38.24
N SER A 685 12.72 -17.75 -38.68
CA SER A 685 13.07 -17.58 -40.09
C SER A 685 14.30 -18.42 -40.45
N SER A 686 14.07 -19.51 -41.19
CA SER A 686 15.05 -20.53 -41.57
C SER A 686 16.21 -20.05 -42.48
N GLN A 687 16.22 -18.78 -42.93
CA GLN A 687 17.20 -18.32 -43.94
C GLN A 687 18.30 -17.34 -43.44
N ALA A 688 18.39 -17.02 -42.15
CA ALA A 688 19.28 -15.95 -41.68
C ALA A 688 20.66 -16.38 -41.13
N TRP A 689 21.04 -17.67 -41.24
CA TRP A 689 22.30 -18.16 -40.65
C TRP A 689 23.57 -17.76 -41.43
N SER A 690 23.47 -17.50 -42.74
CA SER A 690 24.66 -17.15 -43.55
C SER A 690 25.11 -15.68 -43.41
N LEU A 691 24.23 -14.80 -42.94
CA LEU A 691 24.55 -13.38 -42.70
C LEU A 691 25.18 -13.14 -41.32
N PHE A 692 24.95 -14.04 -40.36
CA PHE A 692 25.43 -13.91 -38.98
C PHE A 692 26.95 -14.11 -38.88
N ASP A 693 27.51 -15.07 -39.64
CA ASP A 693 28.96 -15.31 -39.67
C ASP A 693 29.73 -14.16 -40.31
N SER A 694 29.15 -13.48 -41.31
CA SER A 694 29.78 -12.32 -41.95
C SER A 694 29.78 -11.08 -41.04
N PHE A 695 28.79 -10.96 -40.13
CA PHE A 695 28.65 -9.82 -39.22
C PHE A 695 29.45 -9.99 -37.91
N ALA A 696 29.55 -11.22 -37.39
CA ALA A 696 30.37 -11.54 -36.22
C ALA A 696 31.88 -11.29 -36.47
N ILE A 697 32.35 -11.55 -37.70
CA ILE A 697 33.74 -11.27 -38.12
C ILE A 697 34.01 -9.75 -38.22
N ALA A 698 32.98 -8.93 -38.47
CA ALA A 698 33.09 -7.47 -38.49
C ALA A 698 33.09 -6.84 -37.08
N LEU A 699 32.32 -7.42 -36.15
CA LEU A 699 32.25 -6.96 -34.75
C LEU A 699 33.55 -7.29 -33.97
N ALA A 700 34.16 -8.44 -34.23
CA ALA A 700 35.43 -8.83 -33.61
C ALA A 700 36.61 -7.92 -34.02
N LYS A 701 36.53 -7.23 -35.17
CA LYS A 701 37.55 -6.29 -35.63
C LYS A 701 37.43 -4.88 -35.05
N THR A 702 36.34 -4.54 -34.37
CA THR A 702 36.11 -3.20 -33.80
C THR A 702 36.43 -3.10 -32.30
N MET A 703 36.77 -4.22 -31.63
CA MET A 703 37.01 -4.26 -30.18
C MET A 703 38.45 -4.57 -29.73
N SER A 704 39.48 -4.47 -30.58
CA SER A 704 40.88 -4.53 -30.11
C SER A 704 41.71 -3.33 -30.56
N GLY A 705 41.88 -2.36 -29.65
CA GLY A 705 42.82 -1.26 -29.80
C GLY A 705 43.36 -0.83 -28.44
N HIS A 706 44.64 -1.16 -28.20
CA HIS A 706 45.57 -0.63 -27.17
C HIS A 706 45.32 -0.99 -25.69
N HIS A 707 46.29 -1.35 -24.84
CA HIS A 707 47.75 -1.47 -24.92
C HIS A 707 48.21 -2.47 -23.82
N HIS A 708 49.06 -3.44 -24.18
CA HIS A 708 49.80 -4.28 -23.23
C HIS A 708 51.01 -3.52 -22.67
N HIS A 709 51.18 -3.54 -21.35
CA HIS A 709 52.50 -3.47 -20.73
C HIS A 709 52.68 -4.68 -19.81
N ASP A 710 53.73 -5.43 -20.12
CA ASP A 710 54.18 -6.67 -19.50
C ASP A 710 55.27 -6.33 -18.46
N HIS A 711 55.23 -6.96 -17.28
CA HIS A 711 56.39 -7.25 -16.46
C HIS A 711 56.05 -8.26 -15.36
N GLY A 712 56.64 -9.45 -15.47
CA GLY A 712 57.60 -9.94 -14.47
C GLY A 712 57.07 -10.77 -13.31
N ALA A 713 57.34 -12.08 -13.40
CA ALA A 713 57.17 -13.07 -12.34
C ALA A 713 58.04 -12.82 -11.08
N GLY A 714 57.51 -13.20 -9.92
CA GLY A 714 58.27 -13.36 -8.67
C GLY A 714 57.35 -13.87 -7.55
N GLY A 715 57.58 -15.12 -7.11
CA GLY A 715 56.71 -15.82 -6.17
C GLY A 715 56.84 -15.45 -4.69
N GLY A 716 56.05 -16.14 -3.87
CA GLY A 716 56.12 -16.11 -2.41
C GLY A 716 54.73 -16.21 -1.79
N GLY A 717 54.40 -17.38 -1.25
CA GLY A 717 53.09 -17.63 -0.65
C GLY A 717 52.89 -16.93 0.70
N HIS A 718 51.62 -16.79 1.08
CA HIS A 718 51.17 -16.97 2.46
C HIS A 718 49.65 -17.18 2.46
N CYS A 719 49.23 -18.31 3.04
CA CYS A 719 47.84 -18.66 3.32
C CYS A 719 47.24 -17.70 4.36
N HIS A 720 46.04 -17.19 4.10
CA HIS A 720 45.03 -17.01 5.15
C HIS A 720 43.64 -17.25 4.55
N ASP A 721 42.93 -18.07 5.30
CA ASP A 721 41.64 -18.70 5.09
C ASP A 721 40.52 -17.69 5.37
N GLU A 722 39.72 -17.33 4.35
CA GLU A 722 38.37 -16.80 4.52
C GLU A 722 37.46 -17.49 3.49
N GLY A 723 36.72 -18.48 3.96
CA GLY A 723 35.69 -19.18 3.20
C GLY A 723 34.54 -18.23 2.85
N HIS A 724 34.59 -17.68 1.64
CA HIS A 724 33.43 -17.08 0.99
C HIS A 724 32.55 -18.19 0.39
N ASP A 725 31.41 -18.42 1.03
CA ASP A 725 30.32 -19.26 0.52
C ASP A 725 29.72 -18.63 -0.74
N HIS A 726 30.17 -19.10 -1.90
CA HIS A 726 29.57 -18.82 -3.20
C HIS A 726 28.46 -19.84 -3.49
N SER A 727 27.30 -19.66 -2.88
CA SER A 727 26.09 -20.36 -3.30
C SER A 727 24.87 -19.44 -3.15
N ASN A 728 24.58 -18.63 -4.17
CA ASN A 728 23.23 -18.09 -4.47
C ASN A 728 23.19 -17.27 -5.76
N ASP A 729 23.85 -17.75 -6.82
CA ASP A 729 23.52 -17.30 -8.17
C ASP A 729 22.20 -17.98 -8.60
N ILE A 730 21.11 -17.21 -8.65
CA ILE A 730 19.81 -17.67 -9.15
C ILE A 730 19.93 -17.86 -10.66
N THR A 731 20.03 -19.12 -11.09
CA THR A 731 20.03 -19.48 -12.51
C THR A 731 18.64 -19.32 -13.13
N PRO A 732 18.53 -19.03 -14.45
CA PRO A 732 17.25 -18.92 -15.17
C PRO A 732 16.31 -20.13 -15.05
N ALA A 733 16.83 -21.29 -14.65
CA ALA A 733 16.07 -22.51 -14.44
C ALA A 733 14.98 -22.38 -13.35
N LEU A 734 15.23 -21.57 -12.31
CA LEU A 734 14.30 -21.36 -11.18
C LEU A 734 13.06 -20.54 -11.58
N GLN A 735 13.13 -19.70 -12.62
CA GLN A 735 12.00 -18.87 -13.05
C GLN A 735 10.84 -19.67 -13.68
N SER A 736 11.10 -20.92 -14.08
CA SER A 736 10.10 -21.78 -14.74
C SER A 736 9.38 -22.74 -13.79
N LEU A 737 9.78 -22.80 -12.52
CA LEU A 737 9.20 -23.72 -11.54
C LEU A 737 7.82 -23.21 -11.09
N LEU A 738 6.82 -24.10 -11.13
CA LEU A 738 5.46 -23.82 -10.67
C LEU A 738 5.27 -24.09 -9.18
N TYR A 739 6.36 -24.25 -8.42
CA TYR A 739 6.37 -24.58 -7.00
C TYR A 739 5.43 -23.69 -6.17
N SER A 740 5.51 -22.36 -6.34
CA SER A 740 4.67 -21.41 -5.60
C SER A 740 3.20 -21.40 -6.03
N GLN A 741 2.84 -22.17 -7.08
CA GLN A 741 1.49 -22.25 -7.62
C GLN A 741 0.78 -23.53 -7.20
N ILE A 742 1.43 -24.46 -6.53
CA ILE A 742 0.81 -25.69 -6.03
C ILE A 742 0.08 -25.38 -4.72
N GLN A 743 -1.17 -25.83 -4.60
CA GLN A 743 -1.93 -25.71 -3.36
C GLN A 743 -1.63 -26.90 -2.45
N PHE A 744 -0.52 -26.84 -1.70
CA PHE A 744 -0.01 -27.98 -0.92
C PHE A 744 -1.00 -28.54 0.13
N ASP A 745 -1.89 -27.69 0.67
CA ASP A 745 -2.87 -28.11 1.67
C ASP A 745 -4.03 -28.93 1.10
N THR A 746 -4.24 -28.85 -0.22
CA THR A 746 -5.31 -29.57 -0.94
C THR A 746 -4.77 -30.73 -1.79
N VAL A 747 -3.46 -31.01 -1.72
CA VAL A 747 -2.88 -32.24 -2.29
C VAL A 747 -3.44 -33.45 -1.55
N ASN A 748 -3.94 -34.41 -2.31
CA ASN A 748 -4.43 -35.68 -1.79
C ASN A 748 -3.66 -36.83 -2.43
N THR A 749 -3.14 -37.75 -1.62
CA THR A 749 -2.38 -38.91 -2.09
C THR A 749 -3.01 -40.17 -1.52
N LEU A 750 -3.37 -41.12 -2.38
CA LEU A 750 -3.89 -42.42 -1.97
C LEU A 750 -2.76 -43.45 -1.97
N ASN A 751 -2.86 -44.41 -1.05
CA ASN A 751 -1.87 -45.46 -0.79
C ASN A 751 -0.50 -44.94 -0.30
N GLU A 752 -0.46 -43.82 0.44
CA GLU A 752 0.77 -43.37 1.12
C GLU A 752 0.91 -44.02 2.51
N SER A 753 2.09 -44.56 2.82
CA SER A 753 2.40 -45.22 4.12
C SER A 753 2.44 -44.24 5.30
N VAL A 754 2.89 -43.01 5.04
CA VAL A 754 2.91 -41.91 6.02
C VAL A 754 1.91 -40.84 5.56
N PRO A 755 0.96 -40.43 6.41
CA PRO A 755 -0.01 -39.39 6.05
C PRO A 755 0.68 -38.10 5.63
N ARG A 756 0.21 -37.50 4.53
CA ARG A 756 0.72 -36.25 3.93
C ARG A 756 2.14 -36.37 3.35
N ALA A 757 2.72 -37.56 3.20
CA ALA A 757 4.03 -37.74 2.58
C ALA A 757 4.07 -37.22 1.14
N GLY A 758 2.98 -37.41 0.37
CA GLY A 758 2.88 -36.89 -0.99
C GLY A 758 2.91 -35.37 -1.07
N ALA A 759 2.27 -34.69 -0.10
CA ALA A 759 2.36 -33.23 0.03
C ALA A 759 3.77 -32.81 0.47
N ALA A 760 4.41 -33.57 1.35
CA ALA A 760 5.74 -33.27 1.89
C ALA A 760 6.83 -33.33 0.81
N ILE A 761 6.79 -34.29 -0.12
CA ILE A 761 7.76 -34.37 -1.22
C ILE A 761 7.59 -33.24 -2.27
N LEU A 762 6.37 -32.70 -2.40
CA LEU A 762 6.07 -31.53 -3.24
C LEU A 762 6.52 -30.21 -2.58
N GLN A 763 6.57 -30.16 -1.24
CA GLN A 763 7.02 -29.00 -0.46
C GLN A 763 8.54 -28.87 -0.35
N LYS A 764 9.31 -29.83 -0.85
CA LYS A 764 10.76 -29.67 -0.96
C LYS A 764 11.09 -28.55 -1.93
N THR A 765 11.92 -27.61 -1.51
CA THR A 765 12.41 -26.58 -2.41
C THR A 765 13.36 -27.18 -3.45
N TRP A 766 13.65 -26.44 -4.52
CA TRP A 766 14.65 -26.87 -5.51
C TRP A 766 16.03 -27.16 -4.90
N ALA A 767 16.40 -26.48 -3.81
CA ALA A 767 17.65 -26.76 -3.09
C ALA A 767 17.62 -28.10 -2.36
N GLU A 768 16.45 -28.52 -1.88
CA GLU A 768 16.23 -29.74 -1.09
C GLU A 768 15.79 -30.94 -1.95
N ARG A 769 15.67 -30.76 -3.26
CA ARG A 769 15.11 -31.76 -4.19
C ARG A 769 15.85 -33.10 -4.20
N LEU A 770 17.12 -33.11 -3.81
CA LEU A 770 17.98 -34.31 -3.73
C LEU A 770 18.11 -34.86 -2.30
N ASN A 771 17.42 -34.26 -1.32
CA ASN A 771 17.42 -34.79 0.04
C ASN A 771 16.57 -36.07 0.05
N ASP A 772 17.05 -37.12 0.72
CA ASP A 772 16.33 -38.39 0.81
C ASP A 772 15.04 -38.30 1.65
N HIS A 773 14.91 -37.29 2.52
CA HIS A 773 13.75 -37.09 3.39
C HIS A 773 13.15 -35.69 3.27
N PRO A 774 11.81 -35.53 3.36
CA PRO A 774 10.79 -36.59 3.43
C PRO A 774 10.70 -37.43 2.15
N GLU A 775 10.31 -38.71 2.23
CA GLU A 775 10.09 -39.59 1.07
C GLU A 775 8.61 -40.01 1.05
N LEU A 776 8.03 -40.16 -0.15
CA LEU A 776 6.73 -40.80 -0.32
C LEU A 776 6.97 -42.28 -0.60
N GLU A 777 6.42 -43.13 0.25
CA GLU A 777 6.45 -44.59 0.11
C GLU A 777 5.01 -45.11 0.08
N SER A 778 4.72 -46.06 -0.81
CA SER A 778 3.40 -46.68 -0.88
C SER A 778 3.14 -47.68 0.25
N ASP A 779 1.89 -47.82 0.70
CA ASP A 779 1.54 -48.60 1.90
C ASP A 779 1.28 -50.10 1.60
N ALA A 780 0.45 -50.39 0.59
CA ALA A 780 -0.05 -51.75 0.35
C ALA A 780 0.56 -52.45 -0.88
N ASP A 781 0.78 -51.70 -1.95
CA ASP A 781 1.26 -52.19 -3.26
C ASP A 781 2.05 -51.07 -3.96
N GLU A 782 2.57 -51.32 -5.16
CA GLU A 782 3.35 -50.36 -5.95
C GLU A 782 2.53 -49.16 -6.48
N GLN A 783 1.21 -49.19 -6.38
CA GLN A 783 0.37 -48.16 -6.98
C GLN A 783 0.27 -46.91 -6.10
N LEU A 784 0.40 -45.72 -6.70
CA LEU A 784 0.18 -44.45 -6.01
C LEU A 784 -0.72 -43.56 -6.85
N LEU A 785 -1.67 -42.88 -6.21
CA LEU A 785 -2.54 -41.91 -6.89
C LEU A 785 -2.46 -40.56 -6.18
N MET A 786 -1.90 -39.56 -6.85
CA MET A 786 -1.68 -38.22 -6.30
C MET A 786 -2.44 -37.16 -7.09
N TYR A 787 -3.37 -36.48 -6.42
CA TYR A 787 -4.07 -35.32 -6.93
C TYR A 787 -3.35 -34.02 -6.52
N ILE A 788 -2.95 -33.22 -7.50
CA ILE A 788 -2.14 -32.01 -7.31
C ILE A 788 -2.87 -30.79 -7.91
N PRO A 789 -3.53 -29.96 -7.10
CA PRO A 789 -4.17 -28.74 -7.55
C PRO A 789 -3.21 -27.54 -7.64
N PHE A 790 -3.46 -26.66 -8.60
CA PHE A 790 -2.77 -25.39 -8.77
C PHE A 790 -3.67 -24.21 -8.35
N ALA A 791 -3.07 -23.12 -7.89
CA ALA A 791 -3.76 -21.89 -7.45
C ALA A 791 -4.48 -21.13 -8.59
N GLY A 792 -4.30 -21.56 -9.84
CA GLY A 792 -4.89 -21.01 -11.05
C GLY A 792 -4.55 -21.84 -12.27
N GLN A 793 -4.88 -21.35 -13.47
CA GLN A 793 -4.56 -22.07 -14.71
C GLN A 793 -3.06 -22.01 -14.97
N VAL A 794 -2.45 -23.13 -15.34
CA VAL A 794 -1.04 -23.25 -15.72
C VAL A 794 -0.89 -23.90 -17.10
N LYS A 795 0.18 -23.56 -17.81
CA LYS A 795 0.70 -24.35 -18.93
C LYS A 795 1.84 -25.21 -18.41
N LEU A 796 1.66 -26.53 -18.39
CA LEU A 796 2.74 -27.42 -17.95
C LEU A 796 3.69 -27.69 -19.12
N HIS A 797 4.99 -27.56 -18.86
CA HIS A 797 6.06 -27.84 -19.80
C HIS A 797 6.78 -29.16 -19.49
N ALA A 798 7.02 -29.46 -18.22
CA ALA A 798 7.67 -30.68 -17.80
C ALA A 798 7.24 -31.09 -16.37
N LEU A 799 7.21 -32.40 -16.15
CA LEU A 799 7.18 -33.03 -14.83
C LEU A 799 8.62 -33.26 -14.38
N LEU A 800 8.93 -32.85 -13.16
CA LEU A 800 10.22 -33.05 -12.51
C LEU A 800 10.03 -34.16 -11.48
N ILE A 801 10.82 -35.23 -11.57
CA ILE A 801 10.74 -36.33 -10.61
C ILE A 801 12.15 -36.75 -10.17
N TYR A 802 12.34 -36.90 -8.87
CA TYR A 802 13.52 -37.55 -8.32
C TYR A 802 13.13 -38.66 -7.35
N THR A 803 13.87 -39.76 -7.47
CA THR A 803 13.69 -41.00 -6.74
C THR A 803 15.08 -41.50 -6.37
N ALA A 804 15.23 -42.10 -5.18
CA ALA A 804 16.47 -42.73 -4.79
C ALA A 804 16.84 -43.86 -5.78
N PRO A 805 18.14 -44.21 -5.95
CA PRO A 805 18.59 -45.25 -6.88
C PRO A 805 18.25 -46.66 -6.38
N THR A 806 16.97 -46.97 -6.34
CA THR A 806 16.38 -48.22 -5.85
C THR A 806 15.42 -48.81 -6.88
N PRO A 807 15.24 -50.15 -6.93
CA PRO A 807 14.21 -50.79 -7.76
C PRO A 807 12.80 -50.27 -7.49
N ALA A 808 12.48 -49.88 -6.25
CA ALA A 808 11.23 -49.23 -5.84
C ALA A 808 10.89 -47.89 -6.55
N ALA A 809 11.71 -47.40 -7.48
CA ALA A 809 11.41 -46.18 -8.23
C ALA A 809 10.25 -46.41 -9.22
N PRO A 810 9.32 -45.46 -9.36
CA PRO A 810 8.20 -45.58 -10.29
C PRO A 810 8.70 -45.75 -11.73
N LYS A 811 7.98 -46.56 -12.51
CA LYS A 811 8.33 -46.86 -13.90
C LYS A 811 7.28 -46.30 -14.84
N ASN A 812 6.03 -46.76 -14.79
CA ASN A 812 4.96 -46.24 -15.64
C ASN A 812 4.04 -45.27 -14.87
N LEU A 813 3.87 -44.05 -15.39
CA LEU A 813 2.89 -43.07 -14.91
C LEU A 813 1.82 -42.77 -15.96
N LYS A 814 0.58 -42.72 -15.49
CA LYS A 814 -0.56 -42.15 -16.22
C LYS A 814 -0.89 -40.77 -15.65
N LEU A 815 -0.90 -39.76 -16.51
CA LEU A 815 -1.19 -38.38 -16.13
C LEU A 815 -2.57 -37.95 -16.60
N PHE A 816 -3.38 -37.39 -15.69
CA PHE A 816 -4.72 -36.90 -15.98
C PHE A 816 -4.83 -35.41 -15.70
N LYS A 817 -5.36 -34.66 -16.67
CA LYS A 817 -5.58 -33.21 -16.56
C LYS A 817 -6.94 -32.91 -15.94
N ASN A 818 -6.97 -32.07 -14.91
CA ASN A 818 -8.18 -31.50 -14.31
C ASN A 818 -9.20 -32.55 -13.81
N ARG A 819 -8.74 -33.63 -13.18
CA ARG A 819 -9.57 -34.76 -12.73
C ARG A 819 -9.30 -35.09 -11.26
N ASP A 820 -10.22 -34.78 -10.36
CA ASP A 820 -10.17 -35.12 -8.93
C ASP A 820 -11.03 -36.33 -8.57
N ASP A 821 -11.79 -36.86 -9.52
CA ASP A 821 -12.76 -37.94 -9.37
C ASP A 821 -12.20 -39.34 -9.69
N LEU A 822 -10.88 -39.52 -9.58
CA LEU A 822 -10.19 -40.77 -9.92
C LEU A 822 -9.90 -41.62 -8.68
N ASP A 823 -10.07 -42.93 -8.83
CA ASP A 823 -9.58 -43.97 -7.93
C ASP A 823 -8.68 -44.95 -8.71
N PHE A 824 -8.08 -45.93 -8.04
CA PHE A 824 -7.16 -46.90 -8.66
C PHE A 824 -7.82 -47.70 -9.81
N SER A 825 -9.10 -48.05 -9.68
CA SER A 825 -9.82 -48.81 -10.71
C SER A 825 -10.06 -47.97 -11.98
N THR A 826 -10.57 -46.75 -11.81
CA THR A 826 -10.86 -45.83 -12.89
C THR A 826 -9.59 -45.26 -13.53
N ALA A 827 -8.54 -45.00 -12.76
CA ALA A 827 -7.25 -44.56 -13.29
C ALA A 827 -6.54 -45.67 -14.12
N SER A 828 -6.79 -46.94 -13.82
CA SER A 828 -6.26 -48.07 -14.58
C SER A 828 -6.92 -48.21 -15.95
N GLU A 829 -8.24 -48.08 -16.02
CA GLU A 829 -9.04 -48.29 -17.23
C GLU A 829 -9.09 -47.06 -18.17
N LEU A 830 -9.08 -45.85 -17.62
CA LEU A 830 -9.24 -44.63 -18.41
C LEU A 830 -7.99 -44.31 -19.24
N THR A 831 -8.22 -43.77 -20.44
CA THR A 831 -7.16 -43.23 -21.28
C THR A 831 -6.59 -41.94 -20.64
N PRO A 832 -5.31 -41.90 -20.26
CA PRO A 832 -4.72 -40.71 -19.66
C PRO A 832 -4.49 -39.60 -20.69
N THR A 833 -4.34 -38.38 -20.19
CA THR A 833 -3.92 -37.23 -21.02
C THR A 833 -2.53 -37.45 -21.59
N GLN A 834 -1.63 -38.07 -20.81
CA GLN A 834 -0.30 -38.49 -21.29
C GLN A 834 0.20 -39.68 -20.44
N LYS A 835 0.82 -40.68 -21.10
CA LYS A 835 1.59 -41.72 -20.41
C LYS A 835 3.07 -41.35 -20.39
N ILE A 836 3.75 -41.66 -19.30
CA ILE A 836 5.16 -41.40 -19.07
C ILE A 836 5.82 -42.67 -18.58
N GLU A 837 6.99 -42.98 -19.14
CA GLU A 837 7.91 -43.97 -18.58
C GLU A 837 9.07 -43.21 -17.92
N VAL A 838 9.28 -43.44 -16.62
CA VAL A 838 10.34 -42.82 -15.82
C VAL A 838 11.59 -43.70 -15.93
N PRO A 839 12.75 -43.14 -16.33
CA PRO A 839 13.98 -43.91 -16.40
C PRO A 839 14.38 -44.47 -15.02
N GLN A 840 14.96 -45.68 -14.99
CA GLN A 840 15.47 -46.26 -13.75
C GLN A 840 16.59 -45.38 -13.17
N PRO A 841 16.50 -44.94 -11.90
CA PRO A 841 17.53 -44.11 -11.27
C PRO A 841 18.80 -44.92 -11.00
N VAL A 842 19.95 -44.32 -11.30
CA VAL A 842 21.28 -44.89 -11.00
C VAL A 842 21.99 -44.00 -9.98
N PRO A 843 22.99 -44.50 -9.23
CA PRO A 843 23.72 -43.67 -8.28
C PRO A 843 24.29 -42.41 -8.94
N GLY A 844 23.97 -41.24 -8.37
CA GLY A 844 24.36 -39.92 -8.92
C GLY A 844 23.37 -39.30 -9.92
N THR A 845 22.21 -39.92 -10.14
CA THR A 845 21.09 -39.33 -10.91
C THR A 845 20.57 -38.05 -10.25
N ASP A 846 20.55 -36.93 -11.00
CA ASP A 846 19.81 -35.70 -10.64
C ASP A 846 18.32 -35.86 -11.01
N VAL A 847 17.51 -34.84 -10.76
CA VAL A 847 16.07 -34.84 -11.10
C VAL A 847 15.82 -35.13 -12.59
N PHE A 848 14.97 -36.10 -12.88
CA PHE A 848 14.46 -36.36 -14.22
C PHE A 848 13.50 -35.26 -14.65
N GLU A 849 13.83 -34.54 -15.72
CA GLU A 849 12.93 -33.58 -16.37
C GLU A 849 12.22 -34.26 -17.54
N ILE A 850 10.96 -34.63 -17.33
CA ILE A 850 10.15 -35.35 -18.29
C ILE A 850 9.24 -34.36 -19.04
N PRO A 851 9.45 -34.16 -20.36
CA PRO A 851 8.70 -33.17 -21.11
C PRO A 851 7.22 -33.56 -21.27
N LEU A 852 6.34 -32.59 -21.07
CA LEU A 852 4.90 -32.73 -21.27
C LEU A 852 4.49 -32.12 -22.61
N ASN A 853 3.49 -32.72 -23.27
CA ASN A 853 2.95 -32.19 -24.52
C ASN A 853 2.19 -30.89 -24.25
N ARG A 854 2.83 -29.75 -24.57
CA ARG A 854 2.32 -28.40 -24.29
C ARG A 854 0.92 -28.12 -24.89
N ALA A 855 0.54 -28.82 -25.96
CA ALA A 855 -0.79 -28.67 -26.55
C ALA A 855 -1.89 -29.30 -25.68
N LEU A 856 -1.59 -30.45 -25.05
CA LEU A 856 -2.52 -31.15 -24.15
C LEU A 856 -2.60 -30.46 -22.78
N TRP A 857 -1.48 -29.93 -22.32
CA TRP A 857 -1.31 -29.39 -20.96
C TRP A 857 -1.38 -27.86 -20.86
N ASN A 858 -2.08 -27.19 -21.78
CA ASN A 858 -2.47 -25.78 -21.60
C ASN A 858 -3.65 -25.67 -20.61
N THR A 859 -3.92 -24.51 -19.99
CA THR A 859 -5.13 -24.30 -19.16
C THR A 859 -5.39 -25.37 -18.08
N THR A 860 -4.33 -25.91 -17.50
CA THR A 860 -4.39 -26.96 -16.47
C THR A 860 -4.64 -26.31 -15.10
N THR A 861 -5.64 -26.74 -14.35
CA THR A 861 -5.94 -26.29 -12.99
C THR A 861 -5.55 -27.33 -11.94
N SER A 862 -5.46 -28.60 -12.32
CA SER A 862 -4.91 -29.67 -11.49
C SER A 862 -4.34 -30.79 -12.37
N ILE A 863 -3.42 -31.56 -11.80
CA ILE A 863 -2.87 -32.77 -12.41
C ILE A 863 -2.97 -33.94 -11.44
N THR A 864 -3.41 -35.09 -11.94
CA THR A 864 -3.46 -36.33 -11.17
C THR A 864 -2.45 -37.30 -11.74
N LEU A 865 -1.52 -37.73 -10.88
CA LEU A 865 -0.45 -38.68 -11.19
C LEU A 865 -0.89 -40.06 -10.70
N PHE A 866 -0.96 -41.03 -11.59
CA PHE A 866 -1.18 -42.43 -11.23
C PHE A 866 0.08 -43.23 -11.57
N VAL A 867 0.74 -43.79 -10.56
CA VAL A 867 1.85 -44.76 -10.73
C VAL A 867 1.23 -46.14 -10.91
N GLU A 868 1.48 -46.76 -12.06
CA GLU A 868 0.92 -48.05 -12.45
C GLU A 868 1.81 -49.21 -12.00
N ASP A 869 3.12 -49.06 -12.12
CA ASP A 869 4.14 -50.01 -11.67
C ASP A 869 5.46 -49.29 -11.33
N ASN A 870 6.39 -50.03 -10.73
CA ASN A 870 7.73 -49.55 -10.43
C ASN A 870 8.79 -50.46 -11.09
N TRP A 871 10.08 -50.21 -10.85
CA TRP A 871 11.17 -51.02 -11.43
C TRP A 871 11.49 -52.29 -10.63
N ASP A 872 10.85 -52.48 -9.48
CA ASP A 872 10.80 -53.69 -8.68
C ASP A 872 9.56 -54.50 -9.10
N ASP A 873 9.70 -55.79 -9.35
CA ASP A 873 8.61 -56.55 -9.97
C ASP A 873 7.45 -56.87 -9.01
N GLU A 874 7.45 -56.43 -7.72
CA GLU A 874 6.30 -56.57 -6.78
C GLU A 874 6.43 -55.92 -5.36
N GLU A 875 7.41 -55.05 -5.06
CA GLU A 875 7.59 -54.46 -3.71
C GLU A 875 7.63 -52.91 -3.77
N ILE A 876 6.68 -52.25 -3.09
CA ILE A 876 6.51 -50.79 -2.77
C ILE A 876 7.17 -49.72 -3.66
N THR A 877 6.44 -48.65 -3.97
CA THR A 877 6.96 -47.50 -4.73
C THR A 877 7.47 -46.38 -3.81
N LYS A 878 8.67 -45.87 -4.11
CA LYS A 878 9.31 -44.74 -3.43
C LYS A 878 9.55 -43.55 -4.36
N VAL A 879 9.17 -42.35 -3.91
CA VAL A 879 9.36 -41.09 -4.63
C VAL A 879 9.93 -40.03 -3.69
N GLY A 880 11.07 -39.44 -4.06
CA GLY A 880 11.78 -38.45 -3.24
C GLY A 880 11.35 -37.01 -3.50
N TYR A 881 10.99 -36.66 -4.73
CA TYR A 881 10.61 -35.30 -5.11
C TYR A 881 9.74 -35.30 -6.36
N ILE A 882 8.71 -34.45 -6.35
CA ILE A 882 7.93 -34.10 -7.53
C ILE A 882 7.92 -32.58 -7.67
N GLY A 883 8.06 -32.08 -8.90
CA GLY A 883 7.91 -30.68 -9.22
C GLY A 883 7.41 -30.47 -10.65
N PHE A 884 7.11 -29.23 -11.00
CA PHE A 884 6.60 -28.89 -12.33
C PHE A 884 7.31 -27.67 -12.90
N LYS A 885 7.66 -27.72 -14.18
CA LYS A 885 8.02 -26.54 -14.96
C LYS A 885 6.87 -26.12 -15.83
N GLY A 886 6.65 -24.81 -15.95
CA GLY A 886 5.55 -24.29 -16.74
C GLY A 886 5.40 -22.78 -16.64
N GLN A 887 4.23 -22.30 -17.05
CA GLN A 887 3.85 -20.90 -16.98
C GLN A 887 2.50 -20.77 -16.28
N PHE A 888 2.43 -19.96 -15.22
CA PHE A 888 1.16 -19.56 -14.62
C PHE A 888 0.41 -18.62 -15.56
N MET A 889 -0.85 -18.93 -15.83
CA MET A 889 -1.76 -18.09 -16.59
C MET A 889 -2.64 -17.34 -15.59
N ALA A 890 -2.39 -16.04 -15.45
CA ALA A 890 -3.30 -15.17 -14.71
C ALA A 890 -4.73 -15.35 -15.26
N LEU A 891 -5.69 -15.55 -14.37
CA LEU A 891 -7.11 -15.56 -14.70
C LEU A 891 -7.50 -14.17 -15.25
N ASN A 892 -7.40 -13.99 -16.57
CA ASN A 892 -8.17 -12.96 -17.27
C ASN A 892 -9.64 -13.37 -17.18
N ARG A 893 -10.30 -13.02 -16.06
CA ARG A 893 -11.75 -12.90 -16.07
C ARG A 893 -12.07 -11.67 -16.89
N GLU A 894 -12.25 -11.85 -18.19
CA GLU A 894 -12.99 -10.86 -18.96
C GLU A 894 -14.40 -10.78 -18.37
N PRO A 895 -14.91 -9.58 -18.05
CA PRO A 895 -16.31 -9.45 -17.67
C PRO A 895 -17.15 -9.93 -18.85
N VAL A 896 -17.89 -11.02 -18.67
CA VAL A 896 -18.99 -11.35 -19.58
C VAL A 896 -20.06 -10.31 -19.30
N ASN A 897 -20.06 -9.23 -20.11
CA ASN A 897 -21.15 -8.28 -20.14
C ASN A 897 -22.39 -9.00 -20.69
N VAL A 898 -23.23 -9.49 -19.79
CA VAL A 898 -24.57 -9.96 -20.15
C VAL A 898 -25.45 -8.73 -20.27
N MET A 899 -25.71 -8.31 -21.51
CA MET A 899 -26.72 -7.29 -21.79
C MET A 899 -28.08 -7.99 -21.77
N TYR A 900 -28.88 -7.76 -20.72
CA TYR A 900 -30.28 -8.15 -20.73
C TYR A 900 -31.07 -7.14 -21.57
N GLU A 901 -31.61 -7.59 -22.70
CA GLU A 901 -32.62 -6.84 -23.42
C GLU A 901 -33.98 -7.05 -22.75
N ALA A 902 -34.69 -5.95 -22.45
CA ALA A 902 -35.98 -5.98 -21.76
C ALA A 902 -37.12 -6.58 -22.63
N ALA A 903 -36.91 -6.75 -23.93
CA ALA A 903 -37.79 -7.47 -24.85
C ALA A 903 -36.97 -8.02 -26.03
N ALA A 904 -37.31 -9.23 -26.49
CA ALA A 904 -36.62 -9.85 -27.62
C ALA A 904 -36.78 -9.02 -28.90
N ASN A 905 -35.67 -8.74 -29.59
CA ASN A 905 -35.67 -8.15 -30.93
C ASN A 905 -35.98 -9.24 -31.98
N PRO A 906 -37.14 -9.22 -32.66
CA PRO A 906 -37.52 -10.27 -33.62
C PRO A 906 -36.57 -10.37 -34.82
N ASN A 907 -35.83 -9.31 -35.12
CA ASN A 907 -34.90 -9.26 -36.25
C ASN A 907 -33.62 -10.08 -36.04
N ASP A 908 -33.30 -10.40 -34.77
CA ASP A 908 -32.08 -11.13 -34.40
C ASP A 908 -32.34 -12.65 -34.32
N HIS A 909 -33.59 -13.07 -34.53
CA HIS A 909 -34.00 -14.46 -34.58
C HIS A 909 -34.10 -14.95 -36.03
N VAL A 910 -33.23 -15.91 -36.39
CA VAL A 910 -33.33 -16.61 -37.67
C VAL A 910 -34.55 -17.53 -37.64
N ALA A 911 -35.58 -17.20 -38.41
CA ALA A 911 -36.74 -18.07 -38.58
C ALA A 911 -36.31 -19.36 -39.31
N ILE A 912 -36.46 -20.51 -38.64
CA ILE A 912 -36.27 -21.82 -39.25
C ILE A 912 -37.51 -22.11 -40.11
N PRO A 913 -37.40 -22.29 -41.43
CA PRO A 913 -38.53 -22.60 -42.29
C PRO A 913 -39.17 -23.93 -41.87
N GLY A 914 -40.45 -23.92 -41.52
CA GLY A 914 -41.24 -25.13 -41.25
C GLY A 914 -41.68 -25.37 -39.81
N VAL A 915 -41.29 -24.50 -38.85
CA VAL A 915 -41.76 -24.62 -37.46
C VAL A 915 -42.67 -23.45 -37.12
N GLN A 916 -43.99 -23.66 -37.20
CA GLN A 916 -45.00 -22.74 -36.71
C GLN A 916 -45.61 -23.28 -35.41
N GLY A 917 -45.60 -22.47 -34.35
CA GLY A 917 -46.56 -22.61 -33.24
C GLY A 917 -46.14 -23.37 -31.98
N MET A 918 -44.85 -23.69 -31.76
CA MET A 918 -44.39 -24.18 -30.45
C MET A 918 -43.33 -23.27 -29.83
N GLY A 919 -43.72 -22.53 -28.81
CA GLY A 919 -42.80 -21.89 -27.88
C GLY A 919 -42.34 -22.90 -26.84
N GLY A 920 -41.18 -23.51 -27.06
CA GLY A 920 -40.51 -24.39 -26.10
C GLY A 920 -39.05 -24.58 -26.51
N ARG A 921 -38.12 -24.38 -25.57
CA ARG A 921 -36.69 -24.69 -25.75
C ARG A 921 -36.51 -26.22 -25.78
N ILE A 922 -35.87 -26.72 -26.83
CA ILE A 922 -35.24 -28.05 -26.90
C ILE A 922 -33.74 -27.81 -26.61
N MET A 923 -33.18 -28.48 -25.60
CA MET A 923 -31.76 -28.45 -25.24
C MET A 923 -30.97 -29.56 -25.97
N PRO A 924 -29.66 -29.42 -26.23
CA PRO A 924 -28.87 -30.58 -26.66
C PRO A 924 -28.72 -31.53 -25.47
N GLY A 925 -29.36 -32.71 -25.53
CA GLY A 925 -29.61 -33.58 -24.38
C GLY A 925 -31.08 -33.62 -23.93
N GLN A 926 -31.92 -32.77 -24.53
CA GLN A 926 -33.37 -32.95 -24.76
C GLN A 926 -33.85 -32.14 -25.96
#